data_AF-A0A9X1IRA5-F1
#
_entry.id   AF-A0A9X1IRA5-F1
#
_cell.length_a   1.000
_cell.length_b   1.000
_cell.length_c   1.000
_cell.angle_alpha   90.00
_cell.angle_beta   90.00
_cell.angle_gamma   90.00
#
_symmetry.space_group_name_H-M   'P 1'
#
loop_
_entity.id
_entity.type
_entity.pdbx_description
1 polymer ?
#
loop_
_entity_poly.entity_id
_entity_poly.type
_entity_poly.pdbx_seq_one_letter_code
_entity_poly.pdbx_strand_id
1 'polypeptide(L)'
;MGSNLYSIGLSGLQSSNARINTTGQNTANVNTEGYSRQRTDTVSSPGASGVLVRDTARLVDNFVSAQVRSDASEFSYYDTFRSLMTASDSLLSEDSVALTGYLDKAFSALQAANDDPTSSSLRQLAHSSLGSVVNQYKTLSTVVTRQQDLVDDQLSSSLTEVNAITSKISDLNKKILREEGLSTSPANELRDQQELLAKELSEFVTAKTQFDDRGLMTVSFANGQPLVMSERAPELKVVANSMDPKNIQLAVNFGDHDVMLKTEGIGGSVGGLLDYHAEFGVYADRTLGQHAIALSDAMNVQNAKGLDANGQFGKDLLSFGEIKIHTKADSQDKLSDISVRVSAGEGAKITKDTYELSKTDDNRFTIKRYDLNGVSTGPEVLYDPSNMTPNRDGYVKIDELGLEIRVTESNTINADDVFSFTPTEDAAVNLQLEAKNGDDFALSAPVGVSTHSDNLSEAKMTLSSVTNTQPDSSAFAANGTLYPNAPHSVYFTSPDSFVVRDASGADLASVNNVFEYSDLLEQAGLAEKAGFDVSLSSSPKIGDEFSISTEEVGPSDNFNGLALLGLQSASLVEGEASLTKSFASFISNVGTKTAEIAGHAASSEVIMNDSANRRDRLSAVSLDEEAVNLLKYQQSYSASAQVVTAARTTFETLLGIMR
;
A
#
# COMPACT_ATOMS: atom_id res chain seq x y z
N MET A 1 18.51 -79.98 -15.77
CA MET A 1 19.28 -78.93 -16.48
C MET A 1 18.45 -78.19 -17.53
N GLY A 2 17.72 -78.86 -18.44
CA GLY A 2 16.89 -78.18 -19.46
C GLY A 2 15.79 -77.25 -18.92
N SER A 3 15.10 -77.64 -17.83
CA SER A 3 14.07 -76.80 -17.19
C SER A 3 14.62 -75.50 -16.57
N ASN A 4 15.83 -75.54 -15.97
CA ASN A 4 16.49 -74.34 -15.44
C ASN A 4 16.96 -73.40 -16.57
N LEU A 5 17.52 -73.93 -17.66
CA LEU A 5 17.94 -73.10 -18.80
C LEU A 5 16.76 -72.43 -19.50
N TYR A 6 15.64 -73.14 -19.66
CA TYR A 6 14.41 -72.58 -20.21
C TYR A 6 13.85 -71.47 -19.32
N SER A 7 13.79 -71.67 -18.00
CA SER A 7 13.32 -70.66 -17.04
C SER A 7 14.21 -69.41 -17.01
N ILE A 8 15.54 -69.57 -17.02
CA ILE A 8 16.49 -68.45 -17.12
C ILE A 8 16.27 -67.67 -18.42
N GLY A 9 16.22 -68.37 -19.56
CA GLY A 9 16.02 -67.74 -20.87
C GLY A 9 14.68 -67.02 -20.98
N LEU A 10 13.60 -67.61 -20.48
CA LEU A 10 12.26 -67.02 -20.49
C LEU A 10 12.20 -65.76 -19.60
N SER A 11 12.77 -65.83 -18.40
CA SER A 11 12.84 -64.68 -17.49
C SER A 11 13.70 -63.54 -18.04
N GLY A 12 14.81 -63.86 -18.72
CA GLY A 12 15.65 -62.88 -19.42
C GLY A 12 14.96 -62.23 -20.63
N LEU A 13 14.13 -62.98 -21.36
CA LEU A 13 13.28 -62.45 -22.44
C LEU A 13 12.25 -61.46 -21.90
N GLN A 14 11.51 -61.85 -20.86
CA GLN A 14 10.49 -61.00 -20.25
C GLN A 14 11.10 -59.72 -19.69
N SER A 15 12.24 -59.84 -19.01
CA SER A 15 12.99 -58.69 -18.49
C SER A 15 13.47 -57.74 -19.59
N SER A 16 14.06 -58.28 -20.65
CA SER A 16 14.53 -57.47 -21.77
C SER A 16 13.38 -56.80 -22.53
N ASN A 17 12.25 -57.49 -22.71
CA ASN A 17 11.05 -56.94 -23.33
C ASN A 17 10.48 -55.78 -22.50
N ALA A 18 10.33 -55.96 -21.18
CA ALA A 18 9.85 -54.91 -20.29
C ALA A 18 10.72 -53.65 -20.38
N ARG A 19 12.05 -53.81 -20.38
CA ARG A 19 13.00 -52.69 -20.53
C ARG A 19 12.97 -52.03 -21.91
N ILE A 20 12.79 -52.80 -22.99
CA ILE A 20 12.57 -52.26 -24.34
C ILE A 20 11.30 -51.39 -24.35
N ASN A 21 10.21 -51.86 -23.74
CA ASN A 21 8.96 -51.10 -23.67
C ASN A 21 9.14 -49.80 -22.89
N THR A 22 9.82 -49.81 -21.74
CA THR A 22 10.12 -48.59 -20.98
C THR A 22 10.96 -47.59 -21.77
N THR A 23 12.00 -48.06 -22.46
CA THR A 23 12.81 -47.19 -23.33
C THR A 23 12.00 -46.64 -24.51
N GLY A 24 11.12 -47.44 -25.08
CA GLY A 24 10.15 -47.00 -26.09
C GLY A 24 9.21 -45.91 -25.55
N GLN A 25 8.69 -46.10 -24.34
CA GLN A 25 7.82 -45.14 -23.66
C GLN A 25 8.55 -43.82 -23.38
N ASN A 26 9.78 -43.87 -22.87
CA ASN A 26 10.63 -42.70 -22.67
C ASN A 26 10.88 -41.95 -23.98
N THR A 27 11.26 -42.68 -25.04
CA THR A 27 11.53 -42.09 -26.36
C THR A 27 10.28 -41.42 -26.94
N ALA A 28 9.10 -42.06 -26.80
CA ALA A 28 7.85 -41.51 -27.29
C ALA A 28 7.42 -40.24 -26.54
N ASN A 29 7.74 -40.13 -25.26
CA ASN A 29 7.36 -39.03 -24.39
C ASN A 29 8.49 -38.02 -24.12
N VAL A 30 9.59 -38.07 -24.88
CA VAL A 30 10.74 -37.18 -24.68
C VAL A 30 10.38 -35.69 -24.71
N ASN A 31 9.39 -35.32 -25.53
CA ASN A 31 8.89 -33.95 -25.68
C ASN A 31 7.57 -33.70 -24.93
N THR A 32 7.11 -34.66 -24.11
CA THR A 32 5.92 -34.48 -23.30
C THR A 32 6.30 -33.70 -22.04
N GLU A 33 5.74 -32.53 -21.85
CA GLU A 33 5.99 -31.72 -20.66
C GLU A 33 5.61 -32.45 -19.37
N GLY A 34 6.40 -32.28 -18.32
CA GLY A 34 6.21 -32.94 -17.03
C GLY A 34 6.57 -34.44 -17.00
N TYR A 35 6.85 -35.08 -18.15
CA TYR A 35 7.24 -36.48 -18.19
C TYR A 35 8.57 -36.70 -17.45
N SER A 36 8.61 -37.72 -16.59
CA SER A 36 9.84 -38.15 -15.93
C SER A 36 10.31 -39.46 -16.53
N ARG A 37 11.61 -39.54 -16.82
CA ARG A 37 12.23 -40.76 -17.33
C ARG A 37 11.92 -41.93 -16.41
N GLN A 38 11.43 -43.01 -17.01
CA GLN A 38 11.07 -44.22 -16.29
C GLN A 38 12.18 -45.28 -16.42
N ARG A 39 12.34 -46.13 -15.39
CA ARG A 39 13.27 -47.26 -15.39
C ARG A 39 12.61 -48.52 -14.85
N THR A 40 12.76 -49.61 -15.59
CA THR A 40 12.34 -50.94 -15.14
C THR A 40 13.48 -51.66 -14.43
N ASP A 41 13.32 -51.82 -13.12
CA ASP A 41 14.29 -52.50 -12.26
C ASP A 41 14.09 -54.02 -12.29
N THR A 42 15.20 -54.74 -12.14
CA THR A 42 15.23 -56.20 -12.15
C THR A 42 16.02 -56.70 -10.98
N VAL A 43 15.54 -57.76 -10.33
CA VAL A 43 16.25 -58.42 -9.22
C VAL A 43 16.55 -59.86 -9.61
N SER A 44 17.63 -60.43 -9.07
CA SER A 44 17.87 -61.87 -9.22
C SER A 44 16.80 -62.64 -8.44
N SER A 45 16.29 -63.73 -9.03
CA SER A 45 15.22 -64.51 -8.40
C SER A 45 15.72 -65.24 -7.15
N PRO A 46 15.18 -64.97 -5.94
CA PRO A 46 15.62 -65.67 -4.73
C PRO A 46 15.17 -67.14 -4.77
N GLY A 47 16.13 -68.08 -4.84
CA GLY A 47 15.86 -69.52 -4.82
C GLY A 47 15.56 -70.17 -6.20
N ALA A 48 15.56 -69.40 -7.29
CA ALA A 48 15.50 -69.91 -8.66
C ALA A 48 16.62 -69.28 -9.51
N SER A 49 16.99 -69.92 -10.63
CA SER A 49 17.93 -69.32 -11.57
C SER A 49 17.17 -68.37 -12.52
N GLY A 50 17.60 -67.11 -12.63
CA GLY A 50 17.00 -66.12 -13.54
C GLY A 50 16.84 -64.73 -12.91
N VAL A 51 16.01 -63.90 -13.55
CA VAL A 51 15.71 -62.53 -13.12
C VAL A 51 14.21 -62.31 -12.98
N LEU A 52 13.80 -61.45 -12.05
CA LEU A 52 12.42 -60.99 -11.91
C LEU A 52 12.35 -59.52 -12.27
N VAL A 53 11.35 -59.16 -13.08
CA VAL A 53 10.96 -57.76 -13.26
C VAL A 53 10.25 -57.33 -11.99
N ARG A 54 10.67 -56.21 -11.40
CA ARG A 54 10.02 -55.65 -10.22
C ARG A 54 8.96 -54.65 -10.70
N ASP A 55 9.29 -53.36 -10.66
CA ASP A 55 8.38 -52.28 -11.04
C ASP A 55 9.08 -51.35 -12.05
N THR A 56 8.26 -50.65 -12.82
CA THR A 56 8.69 -49.50 -13.61
C THR A 56 8.49 -48.25 -12.75
N ALA A 57 9.58 -47.60 -12.34
CA ALA A 57 9.52 -46.41 -11.48
C ALA A 57 10.04 -45.17 -12.22
N ARG A 58 9.51 -44.01 -11.84
CA ARG A 58 10.02 -42.69 -12.27
C ARG A 58 11.39 -42.42 -11.65
N LEU A 59 12.31 -41.83 -12.42
CA LEU A 59 13.58 -41.31 -11.94
C LEU A 59 13.39 -39.86 -11.50
N VAL A 60 12.98 -39.67 -10.24
CA VAL A 60 12.71 -38.34 -9.66
C VAL A 60 13.43 -38.22 -8.32
N ASP A 61 14.00 -37.04 -8.07
CA ASP A 61 14.54 -36.65 -6.77
C ASP A 61 13.60 -35.63 -6.12
N ASN A 62 12.93 -36.04 -5.05
CA ASN A 62 11.93 -35.20 -4.37
C ASN A 62 12.53 -33.92 -3.77
N PHE A 63 13.81 -33.92 -3.38
CA PHE A 63 14.47 -32.71 -2.86
C PHE A 63 14.73 -31.73 -3.99
N VAL A 64 15.19 -32.21 -5.16
CA VAL A 64 15.40 -31.35 -6.33
C VAL A 64 14.07 -30.80 -6.84
N SER A 65 13.02 -31.61 -6.90
CA SER A 65 11.68 -31.12 -7.26
C SER A 65 11.14 -30.07 -6.28
N ALA A 66 11.35 -30.28 -4.98
CA ALA A 66 10.95 -29.29 -3.97
C ALA A 66 11.73 -27.98 -4.12
N GLN A 67 13.02 -28.05 -4.43
CA GLN A 67 13.85 -26.88 -4.71
C GLN A 67 13.35 -26.12 -5.94
N VAL A 68 13.07 -26.81 -7.06
CA VAL A 68 12.53 -26.18 -8.27
C VAL A 68 11.24 -25.42 -7.98
N ARG A 69 10.31 -26.01 -7.20
CA ARG A 69 9.08 -25.32 -6.79
C ARG A 69 9.35 -24.10 -5.93
N SER A 70 10.26 -24.21 -4.97
CA SER A 70 10.63 -23.08 -4.11
C SER A 70 11.20 -21.92 -4.92
N ASP A 71 12.15 -22.20 -5.81
CA ASP A 71 12.82 -21.18 -6.61
C ASP A 71 11.89 -20.57 -7.67
N ALA A 72 10.99 -21.38 -8.26
CA ALA A 72 9.96 -20.88 -9.18
C ALA A 72 9.00 -19.93 -8.45
N SER A 73 8.60 -20.27 -7.23
CA SER A 73 7.74 -19.40 -6.41
C SER A 73 8.40 -18.08 -6.06
N GLU A 74 9.69 -18.10 -5.70
CA GLU A 74 10.46 -16.89 -5.39
C GLU A 74 10.65 -16.02 -6.64
N PHE A 75 10.95 -16.62 -7.79
CA PHE A 75 11.05 -15.89 -9.06
C PHE A 75 9.71 -15.26 -9.46
N SER A 76 8.62 -16.02 -9.47
CA SER A 76 7.30 -15.50 -9.83
C SER A 76 6.83 -14.38 -8.90
N TYR A 77 7.20 -14.44 -7.62
CA TYR A 77 6.98 -13.35 -6.66
C TYR A 77 7.68 -12.07 -7.11
N TYR A 78 9.01 -12.10 -7.26
CA TYR A 78 9.78 -10.90 -7.57
C TYR A 78 9.51 -10.39 -8.99
N ASP A 79 9.28 -11.26 -9.96
CA ASP A 79 8.99 -10.85 -11.33
C ASP A 79 7.62 -10.15 -11.46
N THR A 80 6.62 -10.65 -10.73
CA THR A 80 5.30 -10.00 -10.66
C THR A 80 5.42 -8.63 -10.00
N PHE A 81 6.06 -8.54 -8.83
CA PHE A 81 6.24 -7.28 -8.12
C PHE A 81 7.08 -6.29 -8.95
N ARG A 82 8.18 -6.75 -9.58
CA ARG A 82 9.02 -5.93 -10.46
C ARG A 82 8.21 -5.33 -11.61
N SER A 83 7.39 -6.14 -12.27
CA SER A 83 6.61 -5.71 -13.43
C SER A 83 5.62 -4.61 -13.06
N LEU A 84 4.93 -4.75 -11.91
CA LEU A 84 4.00 -3.75 -11.39
C LEU A 84 4.73 -2.47 -10.95
N MET A 85 5.83 -2.60 -10.20
CA MET A 85 6.64 -1.45 -9.77
C MET A 85 7.25 -0.68 -10.95
N THR A 86 7.70 -1.39 -12.00
CA THR A 86 8.24 -0.74 -13.20
C THR A 86 7.16 0.06 -13.93
N ALA A 87 5.94 -0.48 -14.02
CA ALA A 87 4.81 0.24 -14.61
C ALA A 87 4.47 1.49 -13.79
N SER A 88 4.42 1.37 -12.47
CA SER A 88 4.18 2.49 -11.55
C SER A 88 5.27 3.56 -11.58
N ASP A 89 6.54 3.16 -11.54
CA ASP A 89 7.68 4.06 -11.61
C ASP A 89 7.65 4.86 -12.91
N SER A 90 7.45 4.19 -14.06
CA SER A 90 7.36 4.86 -15.36
C SER A 90 6.21 5.87 -15.44
N LEU A 91 5.08 5.62 -14.77
CA LEU A 91 3.94 6.54 -14.76
C LEU A 91 4.17 7.75 -13.85
N LEU A 92 4.89 7.55 -12.74
CA LEU A 92 5.15 8.59 -11.74
C LEU A 92 6.40 9.43 -12.08
N SER A 93 7.37 8.86 -12.80
CA SER A 93 8.63 9.51 -13.16
C SER A 93 8.53 10.41 -14.40
N GLU A 94 7.37 10.47 -15.05
CA GLU A 94 7.22 11.27 -16.27
C GLU A 94 7.20 12.77 -15.94
N ASP A 95 8.16 13.53 -16.48
CA ASP A 95 8.31 14.98 -16.24
C ASP A 95 7.04 15.79 -16.55
N SER A 96 6.21 15.30 -17.49
CA SER A 96 4.93 15.91 -17.87
C SER A 96 3.86 15.80 -16.78
N VAL A 97 4.03 14.84 -15.85
CA VAL A 97 3.10 14.48 -14.76
C VAL A 97 3.65 14.94 -13.39
N ALA A 98 4.87 15.47 -13.35
CA ALA A 98 5.53 15.89 -12.11
C ALA A 98 4.76 17.01 -11.40
N LEU A 99 4.20 16.70 -10.22
CA LEU A 99 3.44 17.62 -9.38
C LEU A 99 4.24 18.89 -9.03
N THR A 100 5.56 18.76 -8.87
CA THR A 100 6.47 19.88 -8.57
C THR A 100 6.35 21.02 -9.59
N GLY A 101 6.30 20.70 -10.89
CA GLY A 101 6.17 21.71 -11.95
C GLY A 101 4.80 22.41 -11.94
N TYR A 102 3.75 21.74 -11.48
CA TYR A 102 2.42 22.35 -11.32
C TYR A 102 2.38 23.28 -10.10
N LEU A 103 2.97 22.85 -8.98
CA LEU A 103 3.11 23.68 -7.77
C LEU A 103 3.90 24.96 -8.06
N ASP A 104 5.06 24.85 -8.73
CA ASP A 104 5.90 26.00 -9.06
C ASP A 104 5.17 27.01 -9.94
N LYS A 105 4.40 26.54 -10.92
CA LYS A 105 3.55 27.40 -11.75
C LYS A 105 2.44 28.07 -10.95
N ALA A 106 1.78 27.35 -10.04
CA ALA A 106 0.73 27.90 -9.19
C ALA A 106 1.27 29.00 -8.26
N PHE A 107 2.40 28.76 -7.59
CA PHE A 107 3.02 29.77 -6.73
C PHE A 107 3.58 30.95 -7.53
N SER A 108 4.13 30.73 -8.73
CA SER A 108 4.55 31.83 -9.62
C SER A 108 3.38 32.69 -10.08
N ALA A 109 2.24 32.08 -10.39
CA ALA A 109 1.02 32.79 -10.76
C ALA A 109 0.43 33.56 -9.58
N LEU A 110 0.44 32.97 -8.38
CA LEU A 110 0.07 33.64 -7.14
C LEU A 110 1.00 34.82 -6.85
N GLN A 111 2.30 34.69 -7.13
CA GLN A 111 3.26 35.77 -6.94
C GLN A 111 2.95 36.94 -7.87
N ALA A 112 2.69 36.66 -9.14
CA ALA A 112 2.27 37.69 -10.08
C ALA A 112 0.97 38.39 -9.64
N ALA A 113 0.00 37.64 -9.11
CA ALA A 113 -1.21 38.21 -8.54
C ALA A 113 -0.93 39.04 -7.28
N ASN A 114 0.07 38.68 -6.47
CA ASN A 114 0.46 39.42 -5.28
C ASN A 114 1.31 40.67 -5.57
N ASP A 115 2.03 40.68 -6.70
CA ASP A 115 2.77 41.85 -7.17
C ASP A 115 1.84 42.95 -7.70
N ASP A 116 0.68 42.57 -8.24
CA ASP A 116 -0.42 43.47 -8.58
C ASP A 116 -1.78 42.89 -8.13
N PRO A 117 -2.13 43.04 -6.83
CA PRO A 117 -3.36 42.50 -6.26
C PRO A 117 -4.63 43.08 -6.87
N THR A 118 -4.54 44.20 -7.59
CA THR A 118 -5.70 44.86 -8.22
C THR A 118 -6.09 44.22 -9.55
N SER A 119 -5.18 43.48 -10.19
CA SER A 119 -5.39 42.86 -11.50
C SER A 119 -6.23 41.58 -11.42
N SER A 120 -7.51 41.68 -11.82
CA SER A 120 -8.41 40.51 -11.89
C SER A 120 -7.89 39.41 -12.84
N SER A 121 -7.14 39.78 -13.87
CA SER A 121 -6.57 38.81 -14.81
C SER A 121 -5.44 37.98 -14.17
N LEU A 122 -4.59 38.60 -13.35
CA LEU A 122 -3.52 37.90 -12.65
C LEU A 122 -4.09 37.02 -11.52
N ARG A 123 -5.09 37.51 -10.78
CA ARG A 123 -5.83 36.70 -9.82
C ARG A 123 -6.50 35.49 -10.48
N GLN A 124 -7.11 35.67 -11.66
CA GLN A 124 -7.72 34.55 -12.40
C GLN A 124 -6.67 33.55 -12.90
N LEU A 125 -5.46 34.00 -13.24
CA LEU A 125 -4.34 33.12 -13.59
C LEU A 125 -3.88 32.29 -12.38
N ALA A 126 -3.79 32.89 -11.19
CA ALA A 126 -3.47 32.20 -9.94
C ALA A 126 -4.52 31.11 -9.63
N HIS A 127 -5.80 31.46 -9.72
CA HIS A 127 -6.93 30.52 -9.58
C HIS A 127 -6.83 29.34 -10.55
N SER A 128 -6.64 29.62 -11.84
CA SER A 128 -6.57 28.59 -12.88
C SER A 128 -5.35 27.66 -12.69
N SER A 129 -4.24 28.22 -12.22
CA SER A 129 -3.02 27.46 -11.95
C SER A 129 -3.17 26.57 -10.71
N LEU A 130 -3.83 27.05 -9.64
CA LEU A 130 -4.18 26.25 -8.48
C LEU A 130 -5.15 25.12 -8.85
N GLY A 131 -6.14 25.38 -9.70
CA GLY A 131 -7.02 24.34 -10.25
C GLY A 131 -6.26 23.27 -11.05
N SER A 132 -5.18 23.64 -11.72
CA SER A 132 -4.31 22.69 -12.42
C SER A 132 -3.56 21.77 -11.44
N VAL A 133 -3.13 22.28 -10.28
CA VAL A 133 -2.55 21.47 -9.19
C VAL A 133 -3.58 20.47 -8.66
N VAL A 134 -4.81 20.92 -8.39
CA VAL A 134 -5.90 20.04 -7.91
C VAL A 134 -6.17 18.91 -8.91
N ASN A 135 -6.27 19.23 -10.20
CA ASN A 135 -6.48 18.23 -11.25
C ASN A 135 -5.30 17.25 -11.36
N GLN A 136 -4.08 17.71 -11.10
CA GLN A 136 -2.90 16.85 -11.12
C GLN A 136 -2.91 15.84 -9.95
N TYR A 137 -3.27 16.26 -8.74
CA TYR A 137 -3.48 15.33 -7.62
C TYR A 137 -4.53 14.26 -7.94
N LYS A 138 -5.67 14.67 -8.52
CA LYS A 138 -6.71 13.72 -8.96
C LYS A 138 -6.21 12.74 -10.00
N THR A 139 -5.43 13.22 -10.96
CA THR A 139 -4.87 12.39 -12.03
C THR A 139 -3.93 11.33 -11.44
N LEU A 140 -3.01 11.74 -10.58
CA LEU A 140 -2.09 10.84 -9.89
C LEU A 140 -2.83 9.81 -9.02
N SER A 141 -3.78 10.24 -8.21
CA SER A 141 -4.58 9.35 -7.36
C SER A 141 -5.44 8.39 -8.19
N THR A 142 -6.03 8.84 -9.30
CA THR A 142 -6.79 7.97 -10.22
C THR A 142 -5.89 6.90 -10.85
N VAL A 143 -4.65 7.23 -11.19
CA VAL A 143 -3.67 6.26 -11.70
C VAL A 143 -3.34 5.21 -10.64
N VAL A 144 -3.11 5.63 -9.39
CA VAL A 144 -2.87 4.71 -8.26
C VAL A 144 -4.06 3.80 -8.05
N THR A 145 -5.28 4.34 -7.93
CA THR A 145 -6.50 3.55 -7.71
C THR A 145 -6.74 2.56 -8.84
N ARG A 146 -6.60 2.98 -10.10
CA ARG A 146 -6.76 2.07 -11.24
C ARG A 146 -5.76 0.91 -11.20
N GLN A 147 -4.55 1.18 -10.73
CA GLN A 147 -3.52 0.17 -10.61
C GLN A 147 -3.81 -0.80 -9.44
N GLN A 148 -4.40 -0.32 -8.36
CA GLN A 148 -4.94 -1.19 -7.30
C GLN A 148 -6.07 -2.07 -7.84
N ASP A 149 -7.07 -1.50 -8.52
CA ASP A 149 -8.19 -2.26 -9.10
C ASP A 149 -7.70 -3.38 -10.04
N LEU A 150 -6.68 -3.10 -10.88
CA LEU A 150 -6.07 -4.10 -11.76
C LEU A 150 -5.39 -5.23 -10.99
N VAL A 151 -4.75 -4.92 -9.87
CA VAL A 151 -4.10 -5.91 -9.00
C VAL A 151 -5.14 -6.77 -8.30
N ASP A 152 -6.26 -6.18 -7.85
CA ASP A 152 -7.37 -6.90 -7.24
C ASP A 152 -7.99 -7.91 -8.21
N ASP A 153 -8.21 -7.48 -9.46
CA ASP A 153 -8.69 -8.34 -10.54
C ASP A 153 -7.69 -9.48 -10.84
N GLN A 154 -6.38 -9.16 -10.91
CA GLN A 154 -5.34 -10.15 -11.16
C GLN A 154 -5.19 -11.13 -9.98
N LEU A 155 -5.36 -10.68 -8.75
CA LEU A 155 -5.37 -11.50 -7.55
C LEU A 155 -6.54 -12.48 -7.58
N SER A 156 -7.75 -12.00 -7.87
CA SER A 156 -8.95 -12.83 -8.01
C SER A 156 -8.79 -13.90 -9.09
N SER A 157 -8.24 -13.53 -10.24
CA SER A 157 -7.91 -14.46 -11.33
C SER A 157 -6.86 -15.51 -10.90
N SER A 158 -5.80 -15.07 -10.21
CA SER A 158 -4.75 -15.95 -9.71
C SER A 158 -5.27 -16.97 -8.70
N LEU A 159 -6.16 -16.56 -7.78
CA LEU A 159 -6.80 -17.49 -6.85
C LEU A 159 -7.74 -18.47 -7.55
N THR A 160 -8.43 -18.04 -8.61
CA THR A 160 -9.25 -18.94 -9.43
C THR A 160 -8.40 -20.06 -10.05
N GLU A 161 -7.21 -19.72 -10.57
CA GLU A 161 -6.30 -20.72 -11.11
C GLU A 161 -5.68 -21.62 -10.03
N VAL A 162 -5.32 -21.05 -8.87
CA VAL A 162 -4.87 -21.85 -7.72
C VAL A 162 -5.95 -22.88 -7.33
N ASN A 163 -7.21 -22.47 -7.21
CA ASN A 163 -8.32 -23.36 -6.87
C ASN A 163 -8.55 -24.43 -7.95
N ALA A 164 -8.39 -24.09 -9.23
CA ALA A 164 -8.47 -25.05 -10.32
C ALA A 164 -7.34 -26.09 -10.25
N ILE A 165 -6.10 -25.66 -9.97
CA ILE A 165 -4.94 -26.55 -9.83
C ILE A 165 -5.08 -27.47 -8.62
N THR A 166 -5.45 -26.95 -7.44
CA THR A 166 -5.63 -27.75 -6.22
C THR A 166 -6.76 -28.76 -6.38
N SER A 167 -7.86 -28.39 -7.04
CA SER A 167 -8.94 -29.33 -7.40
C SER A 167 -8.44 -30.45 -8.30
N LYS A 168 -7.69 -30.13 -9.38
CA LYS A 168 -7.09 -31.13 -10.28
C LYS A 168 -6.15 -32.09 -9.54
N ILE A 169 -5.33 -31.58 -8.61
CA ILE A 169 -4.44 -32.43 -7.77
C ILE A 169 -5.27 -33.38 -6.91
N SER A 170 -6.35 -32.90 -6.27
CA SER A 170 -7.22 -33.75 -5.45
C SER A 170 -7.93 -34.84 -6.27
N ASP A 171 -8.29 -34.56 -7.52
CA ASP A 171 -8.89 -35.52 -8.43
C ASP A 171 -7.87 -36.54 -8.96
N LEU A 172 -6.62 -36.12 -9.18
CA LEU A 172 -5.51 -37.04 -9.47
C LEU A 172 -5.26 -37.96 -8.27
N ASN A 173 -5.30 -37.46 -7.03
CA ASN A 173 -5.19 -38.31 -5.84
C ASN A 173 -6.25 -39.41 -5.82
N LYS A 174 -7.52 -39.10 -6.16
CA LYS A 174 -8.59 -40.11 -6.27
C LYS A 174 -8.30 -41.15 -7.35
N LYS A 175 -7.74 -40.74 -8.49
CA LYS A 175 -7.38 -41.64 -9.60
C LYS A 175 -6.19 -42.52 -9.24
N ILE A 176 -5.13 -41.95 -8.67
CA ILE A 176 -3.94 -42.66 -8.19
C ILE A 176 -4.34 -43.71 -7.14
N LEU A 177 -5.16 -43.33 -6.16
CA LEU A 177 -5.64 -44.25 -5.13
C LEU A 177 -6.39 -45.45 -5.73
N ARG A 178 -7.20 -45.23 -6.76
CA ARG A 178 -7.94 -46.30 -7.45
C ARG A 178 -7.02 -47.19 -8.26
N GLU A 179 -6.07 -46.62 -8.98
CA GLU A 179 -5.16 -47.37 -9.86
C GLU A 179 -4.15 -48.19 -9.07
N GLU A 180 -3.47 -47.56 -8.11
CA GLU A 180 -2.48 -48.22 -7.23
C GLU A 180 -3.14 -49.09 -6.15
N GLY A 181 -4.44 -48.91 -5.87
CA GLY A 181 -5.22 -49.80 -5.02
C GLY A 181 -5.63 -51.11 -5.71
N LEU A 182 -5.67 -51.14 -7.05
CA LEU A 182 -6.07 -52.30 -7.86
C LEU A 182 -4.89 -53.01 -8.53
N SER A 183 -3.71 -52.39 -8.56
CA SER A 183 -2.51 -52.84 -9.25
C SER A 183 -1.29 -52.73 -8.34
N THR A 184 -0.30 -53.61 -8.54
CA THR A 184 1.02 -53.47 -7.90
C THR A 184 1.93 -52.46 -8.61
N SER A 185 1.53 -51.99 -9.81
CA SER A 185 2.30 -51.03 -10.59
C SER A 185 1.96 -49.58 -10.21
N PRO A 186 2.97 -48.70 -10.04
CA PRO A 186 2.73 -47.28 -9.80
C PRO A 186 2.02 -46.60 -10.97
N ALA A 187 1.16 -45.62 -10.68
CA ALA A 187 0.46 -44.81 -11.67
C ALA A 187 1.36 -43.66 -12.16
N ASN A 188 2.45 -44.00 -12.85
CA ASN A 188 3.55 -43.07 -13.16
C ASN A 188 3.08 -41.80 -13.92
N GLU A 189 2.22 -41.96 -14.92
CA GLU A 189 1.72 -40.86 -15.74
C GLU A 189 0.83 -39.90 -14.92
N LEU A 190 0.00 -40.44 -14.02
CA LEU A 190 -0.80 -39.62 -13.11
C LEU A 190 0.08 -38.87 -12.10
N ARG A 191 1.15 -39.51 -11.62
CA ARG A 191 2.13 -38.89 -10.73
C ARG A 191 2.99 -37.84 -11.42
N ASP A 192 3.28 -37.98 -12.72
CA ASP A 192 3.91 -36.94 -13.53
C ASP A 192 2.99 -35.72 -13.70
N GLN A 193 1.71 -35.94 -14.04
CA GLN A 193 0.72 -34.86 -14.11
C GLN A 193 0.55 -34.14 -12.76
N GLN A 194 0.54 -34.89 -11.67
CA GLN A 194 0.44 -34.32 -10.33
C GLN A 194 1.65 -33.45 -9.98
N GLU A 195 2.85 -33.89 -10.34
CA GLU A 195 4.08 -33.12 -10.11
C GLU A 195 4.14 -31.86 -10.97
N LEU A 196 3.67 -31.94 -12.22
CA LEU A 196 3.55 -30.79 -13.11
C LEU A 196 2.58 -29.75 -12.53
N LEU A 197 1.39 -30.17 -12.10
CA LEU A 197 0.44 -29.27 -11.43
C LEU A 197 1.00 -28.68 -10.13
N ALA A 198 1.80 -29.44 -9.37
CA ALA A 198 2.48 -28.90 -8.19
C ALA A 198 3.55 -27.85 -8.54
N LYS A 199 4.20 -27.98 -9.71
CA LYS A 199 5.12 -26.96 -10.25
C LYS A 199 4.34 -25.73 -10.73
N GLU A 200 3.27 -25.89 -11.51
CA GLU A 200 2.41 -24.79 -11.94
C GLU A 200 1.84 -24.02 -10.74
N LEU A 201 1.38 -24.73 -9.69
CA LEU A 201 0.92 -24.12 -8.45
C LEU A 201 1.99 -23.23 -7.80
N SER A 202 3.26 -23.64 -7.89
CA SER A 202 4.36 -22.90 -7.26
C SER A 202 4.60 -21.52 -7.88
N GLU A 203 4.24 -21.32 -9.15
CA GLU A 203 4.29 -20.02 -9.82
C GLU A 203 3.29 -19.02 -9.20
N PHE A 204 2.21 -19.51 -8.61
CA PHE A 204 1.19 -18.68 -7.95
C PHE A 204 1.43 -18.50 -6.47
N VAL A 205 1.80 -19.58 -5.75
CA VAL A 205 1.96 -19.57 -4.29
C VAL A 205 3.10 -20.48 -3.84
N THR A 206 3.76 -20.16 -2.73
CA THR A 206 4.73 -21.03 -2.09
C THR A 206 4.03 -22.20 -1.40
N ALA A 207 4.03 -23.34 -2.08
CA ALA A 207 3.38 -24.56 -1.64
C ALA A 207 4.40 -25.65 -1.22
N LYS A 208 4.20 -26.21 -0.03
CA LYS A 208 4.90 -27.40 0.45
C LYS A 208 4.09 -28.64 0.07
N THR A 209 4.75 -29.57 -0.61
CA THR A 209 4.17 -30.87 -0.97
C THR A 209 4.71 -31.97 -0.07
N GLN A 210 3.81 -32.81 0.43
CA GLN A 210 4.12 -34.00 1.24
C GLN A 210 3.26 -35.17 0.77
N PHE A 211 3.61 -36.39 1.17
CA PHE A 211 2.81 -37.58 0.87
C PHE A 211 2.29 -38.19 2.17
N ASP A 212 1.00 -38.55 2.19
CA ASP A 212 0.38 -39.22 3.33
C ASP A 212 0.79 -40.70 3.41
N ASP A 213 0.30 -41.41 4.44
CA ASP A 213 0.55 -42.83 4.68
C ASP A 213 0.02 -43.74 3.54
N ARG A 214 -0.91 -43.22 2.73
CA ARG A 214 -1.47 -43.87 1.54
C ARG A 214 -0.74 -43.46 0.25
N GLY A 215 0.30 -42.65 0.34
CA GLY A 215 1.10 -42.20 -0.81
C GLY A 215 0.42 -41.14 -1.68
N LEU A 216 -0.61 -40.46 -1.15
CA LEU A 216 -1.33 -39.36 -1.80
C LEU A 216 -0.69 -38.02 -1.48
N MET A 217 -0.63 -37.14 -2.48
CA MET A 217 -0.03 -35.82 -2.30
C MET A 217 -0.94 -34.93 -1.45
N THR A 218 -0.36 -34.35 -0.41
CA THR A 218 -0.94 -33.25 0.36
C THR A 218 -0.17 -31.99 0.05
N VAL A 219 -0.90 -30.87 -0.03
CA VAL A 219 -0.32 -29.57 -0.36
C VAL A 219 -0.75 -28.59 0.71
N SER A 220 0.19 -27.80 1.21
CA SER A 220 -0.04 -26.77 2.22
C SER A 220 0.80 -25.54 1.96
N PHE A 221 0.37 -24.39 2.43
CA PHE A 221 1.20 -23.19 2.48
C PHE A 221 2.41 -23.40 3.40
N ALA A 222 3.41 -22.52 3.29
CA ALA A 222 4.59 -22.54 4.15
C ALA A 222 4.25 -22.47 5.65
N ASN A 223 3.17 -21.76 6.01
CA ASN A 223 2.63 -21.58 7.35
C ASN A 223 1.80 -22.79 7.88
N GLY A 224 1.63 -23.84 7.07
CA GLY A 224 0.93 -25.07 7.45
C GLY A 224 -0.56 -25.11 7.11
N GLN A 225 -1.13 -24.04 6.57
CA GLN A 225 -2.54 -24.06 6.15
C GLN A 225 -2.72 -24.97 4.91
N PRO A 226 -3.65 -25.94 4.93
CA PRO A 226 -3.80 -26.91 3.84
C PRO A 226 -4.48 -26.32 2.60
N LEU A 227 -3.94 -26.67 1.42
CA LEU A 227 -4.46 -26.38 0.08
C LEU A 227 -5.02 -27.61 -0.62
N VAL A 228 -4.47 -28.79 -0.29
CA VAL A 228 -4.99 -30.09 -0.73
C VAL A 228 -4.86 -31.09 0.42
N MET A 229 -6.00 -31.63 0.85
CA MET A 229 -6.12 -32.64 1.91
C MET A 229 -6.46 -33.99 1.28
N SER A 230 -5.46 -34.62 0.65
CA SER A 230 -5.58 -35.87 -0.12
C SER A 230 -6.68 -35.78 -1.19
N GLU A 231 -7.93 -36.13 -0.87
CA GLU A 231 -9.05 -36.20 -1.82
C GLU A 231 -9.92 -34.93 -1.85
N ARG A 232 -9.60 -33.90 -1.04
CA ARG A 232 -10.35 -32.63 -0.96
C ARG A 232 -9.42 -31.43 -1.19
N ALA A 233 -9.94 -30.38 -1.82
CA ALA A 233 -9.27 -29.10 -1.97
C ALA A 233 -10.22 -28.00 -1.46
N PRO A 234 -9.90 -27.30 -0.35
CA PRO A 234 -10.63 -26.12 0.07
C PRO A 234 -10.41 -24.96 -0.92
N GLU A 235 -11.32 -23.99 -0.91
CA GLU A 235 -11.29 -22.86 -1.85
C GLU A 235 -10.61 -21.65 -1.22
N LEU A 236 -9.69 -21.02 -1.94
CA LEU A 236 -9.14 -19.70 -1.59
C LEU A 236 -10.02 -18.59 -2.13
N LYS A 237 -10.26 -17.57 -1.32
CA LYS A 237 -11.00 -16.37 -1.75
C LYS A 237 -10.39 -15.10 -1.20
N VAL A 238 -10.60 -14.02 -1.93
CA VAL A 238 -10.36 -12.65 -1.47
C VAL A 238 -11.48 -12.26 -0.49
N VAL A 239 -11.10 -11.64 0.61
CA VAL A 239 -12.02 -11.06 1.61
C VAL A 239 -11.58 -9.63 1.87
N ALA A 240 -12.51 -8.68 1.71
CA ALA A 240 -12.26 -7.30 2.10
C ALA A 240 -12.25 -7.19 3.63
N ASN A 241 -11.26 -6.47 4.18
CA ASN A 241 -11.29 -6.13 5.58
C ASN A 241 -12.35 -5.04 5.81
N SER A 242 -13.38 -5.33 6.61
CA SER A 242 -14.48 -4.39 6.86
C SER A 242 -14.04 -3.10 7.55
N MET A 243 -12.92 -3.12 8.26
CA MET A 243 -12.32 -1.97 8.96
C MET A 243 -11.23 -1.28 8.11
N ASP A 244 -10.75 -1.89 7.04
CA ASP A 244 -9.81 -1.26 6.10
C ASP A 244 -10.07 -1.86 4.71
N PRO A 245 -11.09 -1.40 3.98
CA PRO A 245 -11.50 -2.04 2.72
C PRO A 245 -10.43 -2.00 1.64
N LYS A 246 -9.51 -1.04 1.73
CA LYS A 246 -8.32 -0.90 0.88
C LYS A 246 -7.19 -1.84 1.28
N ASN A 247 -7.37 -2.70 2.29
CA ASN A 247 -6.44 -3.74 2.68
C ASN A 247 -7.07 -5.12 2.42
N ILE A 248 -6.49 -5.83 1.47
CA ILE A 248 -7.00 -7.12 1.01
C ILE A 248 -6.52 -8.23 1.92
N GLN A 249 -7.44 -9.10 2.34
CA GLN A 249 -7.13 -10.31 3.06
C GLN A 249 -7.52 -11.54 2.23
N LEU A 250 -6.85 -12.65 2.50
CA LEU A 250 -7.18 -13.95 1.93
C LEU A 250 -7.84 -14.82 2.97
N ALA A 251 -8.77 -15.67 2.54
CA ALA A 251 -9.39 -16.68 3.39
C ALA A 251 -9.44 -18.04 2.69
N VAL A 252 -9.34 -19.10 3.48
CA VAL A 252 -9.63 -20.47 3.05
C VAL A 252 -11.06 -20.80 3.45
N ASN A 253 -11.90 -21.11 2.48
CA ASN A 253 -13.26 -21.60 2.67
C ASN A 253 -13.28 -23.14 2.76
N PHE A 254 -13.81 -23.65 3.87
CA PHE A 254 -14.01 -25.09 4.12
C PHE A 254 -15.46 -25.53 3.90
N GLY A 255 -16.26 -24.76 3.18
CA GLY A 255 -17.70 -24.94 2.98
C GLY A 255 -18.53 -24.30 4.10
N ASP A 256 -18.34 -24.77 5.33
CA ASP A 256 -19.17 -24.34 6.48
C ASP A 256 -18.62 -23.10 7.22
N HIS A 257 -17.34 -22.79 7.03
CA HIS A 257 -16.66 -21.65 7.67
C HIS A 257 -15.47 -21.17 6.84
N ASP A 258 -15.06 -19.93 7.10
CA ASP A 258 -13.87 -19.31 6.52
C ASP A 258 -12.77 -19.19 7.58
N VAL A 259 -11.52 -19.44 7.18
CA VAL A 259 -10.33 -19.22 7.99
C VAL A 259 -9.49 -18.15 7.33
N MET A 260 -9.29 -17.02 8.01
CA MET A 260 -8.43 -15.94 7.52
C MET A 260 -6.98 -16.41 7.45
N LEU A 261 -6.30 -16.02 6.37
CA LEU A 261 -4.90 -16.31 6.13
C LEU A 261 -4.03 -15.14 6.58
N LYS A 262 -2.90 -15.48 7.20
CA LYS A 262 -1.78 -14.54 7.25
C LYS A 262 -1.19 -14.44 5.85
N THR A 263 -1.08 -13.21 5.34
CA THR A 263 -0.58 -12.90 4.00
C THR A 263 0.96 -12.94 3.92
N GLU A 264 1.64 -12.93 5.05
CA GLU A 264 3.09 -13.10 5.15
C GLU A 264 3.54 -14.45 4.56
N GLY A 265 4.46 -14.40 3.58
CA GLY A 265 5.10 -15.59 3.03
C GLY A 265 4.20 -16.46 2.17
N ILE A 266 3.13 -15.88 1.56
CA ILE A 266 2.34 -16.56 0.53
C ILE A 266 3.20 -16.90 -0.69
N GLY A 267 4.13 -16.01 -1.07
CA GLY A 267 5.06 -16.17 -2.21
C GLY A 267 4.34 -16.36 -3.55
N GLY A 268 5.09 -16.69 -4.61
CA GLY A 268 4.58 -16.74 -5.98
C GLY A 268 3.98 -15.41 -6.45
N SER A 269 3.31 -15.42 -7.61
CA SER A 269 2.66 -14.23 -8.15
C SER A 269 1.59 -13.64 -7.24
N VAL A 270 0.86 -14.47 -6.46
CA VAL A 270 -0.13 -14.01 -5.47
C VAL A 270 0.53 -13.19 -4.37
N GLY A 271 1.65 -13.65 -3.82
CA GLY A 271 2.42 -12.89 -2.85
C GLY A 271 2.93 -11.57 -3.44
N GLY A 272 3.43 -11.59 -4.67
CA GLY A 272 3.93 -10.38 -5.35
C GLY A 272 2.85 -9.32 -5.58
N LEU A 273 1.61 -9.76 -5.86
CA LEU A 273 0.43 -8.89 -5.98
C LEU A 273 0.04 -8.28 -4.64
N LEU A 274 -0.02 -9.09 -3.57
CA LEU A 274 -0.37 -8.62 -2.23
C LEU A 274 0.64 -7.60 -1.69
N ASP A 275 1.93 -7.89 -1.85
CA ASP A 275 2.98 -7.02 -1.32
C ASP A 275 3.11 -5.74 -2.16
N TYR A 276 2.91 -5.80 -3.49
CA TYR A 276 2.77 -4.60 -4.31
C TYR A 276 1.58 -3.73 -3.86
N HIS A 277 0.43 -4.35 -3.62
CA HIS A 277 -0.78 -3.65 -3.20
C HIS A 277 -0.57 -2.93 -1.86
N ALA A 278 0.04 -3.60 -0.88
CA ALA A 278 0.33 -3.03 0.44
C ALA A 278 1.48 -2.00 0.42
N GLU A 279 2.61 -2.32 -0.19
CA GLU A 279 3.82 -1.49 -0.13
C GLU A 279 3.81 -0.31 -1.10
N PHE A 280 3.12 -0.41 -2.24
CA PHE A 280 3.02 0.68 -3.21
C PHE A 280 1.63 1.29 -3.24
N GLY A 281 0.59 0.48 -3.50
CA GLY A 281 -0.76 0.99 -3.75
C GLY A 281 -1.29 1.84 -2.59
N VAL A 282 -1.35 1.25 -1.40
CA VAL A 282 -1.81 1.94 -0.18
C VAL A 282 -0.86 3.08 0.20
N TYR A 283 0.46 2.87 0.10
CA TYR A 283 1.45 3.90 0.41
C TYR A 283 1.32 5.15 -0.48
N ALA A 284 1.12 4.96 -1.79
CA ALA A 284 0.99 6.03 -2.76
C ALA A 284 -0.30 6.83 -2.54
N ASP A 285 -1.44 6.15 -2.33
CA ASP A 285 -2.72 6.82 -2.04
C ASP A 285 -2.61 7.69 -0.79
N ARG A 286 -2.13 7.11 0.33
CA ARG A 286 -1.99 7.83 1.59
C ARG A 286 -0.96 8.97 1.51
N THR A 287 0.12 8.81 0.75
CA THR A 287 1.11 9.89 0.57
C THR A 287 0.55 11.06 -0.22
N LEU A 288 -0.14 10.80 -1.34
CA LEU A 288 -0.80 11.84 -2.12
C LEU A 288 -1.90 12.52 -1.32
N GLY A 289 -2.68 11.75 -0.55
CA GLY A 289 -3.73 12.27 0.33
C GLY A 289 -3.17 13.17 1.45
N GLN A 290 -2.06 12.76 2.08
CA GLN A 290 -1.35 13.58 3.06
C GLN A 290 -0.93 14.94 2.48
N HIS A 291 -0.37 14.94 1.26
CA HIS A 291 0.04 16.17 0.58
C HIS A 291 -1.16 17.05 0.23
N ALA A 292 -2.27 16.45 -0.23
CA ALA A 292 -3.50 17.16 -0.54
C ALA A 292 -4.10 17.83 0.71
N ILE A 293 -4.15 17.13 1.84
CA ILE A 293 -4.59 17.66 3.14
C ILE A 293 -3.69 18.80 3.60
N ALA A 294 -2.38 18.59 3.60
CA ALA A 294 -1.40 19.59 4.03
C ALA A 294 -1.48 20.87 3.19
N LEU A 295 -1.62 20.75 1.86
CA LEU A 295 -1.82 21.89 0.97
C LEU A 295 -3.15 22.60 1.25
N SER A 296 -4.25 21.84 1.34
CA SER A 296 -5.59 22.39 1.55
C SER A 296 -5.69 23.14 2.87
N ASP A 297 -5.27 22.52 3.97
CA ASP A 297 -5.33 23.11 5.30
C ASP A 297 -4.46 24.38 5.38
N ALA A 298 -3.20 24.30 4.94
CA ALA A 298 -2.29 25.44 5.00
C ALA A 298 -2.78 26.63 4.16
N MET A 299 -3.26 26.38 2.93
CA MET A 299 -3.80 27.41 2.05
C MET A 299 -5.08 28.03 2.63
N ASN A 300 -6.00 27.22 3.14
CA ASN A 300 -7.26 27.71 3.70
C ASN A 300 -7.04 28.55 4.95
N VAL A 301 -6.23 28.04 5.89
CA VAL A 301 -5.91 28.73 7.15
C VAL A 301 -5.20 30.05 6.88
N GLN A 302 -4.30 30.10 5.90
CA GLN A 302 -3.64 31.34 5.54
C GLN A 302 -4.56 32.29 4.76
N ASN A 303 -5.41 31.78 3.87
CA ASN A 303 -6.38 32.61 3.13
C ASN A 303 -7.37 33.28 4.10
N ALA A 304 -7.85 32.56 5.12
CA ALA A 304 -8.78 33.09 6.12
C ALA A 304 -8.23 34.28 6.94
N LYS A 305 -6.89 34.46 6.98
CA LYS A 305 -6.23 35.56 7.68
C LYS A 305 -6.16 36.86 6.87
N GLY A 306 -6.54 36.85 5.60
CA GLY A 306 -6.53 38.03 4.73
C GLY A 306 -7.92 38.50 4.33
N LEU A 307 -7.95 39.55 3.50
CA LEU A 307 -9.15 40.02 2.80
C LEU A 307 -9.06 39.73 1.31
N ASP A 308 -10.18 39.22 0.77
CA ASP A 308 -10.43 38.95 -0.64
C ASP A 308 -10.59 40.25 -1.46
N ALA A 309 -10.73 40.15 -2.78
CA ALA A 309 -10.86 41.34 -3.63
C ALA A 309 -12.15 42.15 -3.39
N ASN A 310 -13.11 41.58 -2.64
CA ASN A 310 -14.36 42.22 -2.22
C ASN A 310 -14.27 42.81 -0.80
N GLY A 311 -13.12 42.72 -0.13
CA GLY A 311 -12.92 43.17 1.25
C GLY A 311 -13.57 42.25 2.29
N GLN A 312 -13.87 41.00 1.94
CA GLN A 312 -14.37 39.99 2.87
C GLN A 312 -13.22 39.11 3.36
N PHE A 313 -13.32 38.55 4.57
CA PHE A 313 -12.36 37.55 5.02
C PHE A 313 -12.30 36.38 4.04
N GLY A 314 -11.08 35.93 3.77
CA GLY A 314 -10.84 34.78 2.92
C GLY A 314 -11.61 33.56 3.41
N LYS A 315 -12.11 32.78 2.46
CA LYS A 315 -12.77 31.49 2.72
C LYS A 315 -11.83 30.36 2.34
N ASP A 316 -12.28 29.14 2.55
CA ASP A 316 -11.57 27.95 2.08
C ASP A 316 -11.39 28.02 0.56
N LEU A 317 -10.13 27.93 0.12
CA LEU A 317 -9.76 27.85 -1.28
C LEU A 317 -9.93 26.42 -1.80
N LEU A 318 -9.65 25.45 -0.94
CA LEU A 318 -9.59 24.04 -1.26
C LEU A 318 -10.46 23.24 -0.27
N SER A 319 -10.95 22.09 -0.70
CA SER A 319 -11.55 21.10 0.20
C SER A 319 -11.00 19.72 -0.14
N PHE A 320 -10.93 18.83 0.83
CA PHE A 320 -10.78 17.40 0.60
C PHE A 320 -12.01 16.74 1.22
N GLY A 321 -12.54 15.71 0.56
CA GLY A 321 -13.78 15.06 0.98
C GLY A 321 -13.78 14.60 2.44
N GLU A 322 -14.96 14.21 2.93
CA GLU A 322 -15.09 13.72 4.31
C GLU A 322 -14.21 12.49 4.56
N ILE A 323 -13.63 12.42 5.76
CA ILE A 323 -12.84 11.25 6.18
C ILE A 323 -13.81 10.08 6.34
N LYS A 324 -13.56 9.02 5.57
CA LYS A 324 -14.37 7.80 5.64
C LYS A 324 -14.09 7.05 6.94
N ILE A 325 -15.16 6.57 7.55
CA ILE A 325 -15.11 5.74 8.76
C ILE A 325 -15.63 4.36 8.40
N HIS A 326 -14.90 3.35 8.86
CA HIS A 326 -15.16 1.95 8.63
C HIS A 326 -15.42 1.26 9.96
N THR A 327 -16.19 0.18 9.93
CA THR A 327 -16.50 -0.62 11.11
C THR A 327 -16.90 -2.03 10.70
N LYS A 328 -16.98 -2.92 11.66
CA LYS A 328 -17.45 -4.29 11.45
C LYS A 328 -18.92 -4.30 11.02
N ALA A 329 -19.32 -5.37 10.33
CA ALA A 329 -20.66 -5.50 9.75
C ALA A 329 -21.79 -5.40 10.79
N ASP A 330 -21.51 -5.74 12.05
CA ASP A 330 -22.44 -5.69 13.19
C ASP A 330 -22.70 -4.28 13.74
N SER A 331 -21.89 -3.29 13.35
CA SER A 331 -21.88 -1.94 13.92
C SER A 331 -22.15 -0.84 12.88
N GLN A 332 -22.54 -1.21 11.66
CA GLN A 332 -22.70 -0.26 10.55
C GLN A 332 -23.80 0.77 10.77
N ASP A 333 -24.84 0.44 11.52
CA ASP A 333 -25.95 1.34 11.84
C ASP A 333 -25.52 2.54 12.71
N LYS A 334 -24.34 2.48 13.31
CA LYS A 334 -23.79 3.50 14.22
C LYS A 334 -22.79 4.45 13.55
N LEU A 335 -22.47 4.23 12.26
CA LEU A 335 -21.48 5.04 11.53
C LEU A 335 -21.88 6.53 11.44
N SER A 336 -23.17 6.83 11.37
CA SER A 336 -23.66 8.22 11.31
C SER A 336 -23.39 9.02 12.58
N ASP A 337 -23.10 8.34 13.69
CA ASP A 337 -22.91 8.97 14.99
C ASP A 337 -21.47 9.48 15.18
N ILE A 338 -20.56 9.12 14.28
CA ILE A 338 -19.14 9.46 14.37
C ILE A 338 -18.77 10.28 13.14
N SER A 339 -18.05 11.39 13.37
CA SER A 339 -17.47 12.17 12.30
C SER A 339 -16.08 12.65 12.71
N VAL A 340 -15.15 12.60 11.76
CA VAL A 340 -13.76 12.98 11.95
C VAL A 340 -13.40 13.99 10.86
N ARG A 341 -12.67 15.03 11.25
CA ARG A 341 -12.07 16.00 10.30
C ARG A 341 -10.69 16.43 10.78
N VAL A 342 -9.91 17.01 9.88
CA VAL A 342 -8.62 17.62 10.23
C VAL A 342 -8.89 18.93 10.99
N SER A 343 -8.15 19.15 12.06
CA SER A 343 -8.20 20.42 12.79
C SER A 343 -7.55 21.52 11.96
N ALA A 344 -8.19 22.68 11.87
CA ALA A 344 -7.66 23.81 11.11
C ALA A 344 -6.25 24.19 11.59
N GLY A 345 -5.30 24.23 10.67
CA GLY A 345 -3.89 24.57 10.91
C GLY A 345 -3.03 23.40 11.39
N GLU A 346 -3.61 22.22 11.54
CA GLU A 346 -2.94 21.01 12.02
C GLU A 346 -2.73 19.98 10.90
N GLY A 347 -2.96 20.34 9.63
CA GLY A 347 -2.74 19.47 8.48
C GLY A 347 -1.31 18.92 8.42
N ALA A 348 -0.34 19.67 8.95
CA ALA A 348 1.06 19.23 9.05
C ALA A 348 1.30 18.11 10.06
N LYS A 349 0.37 17.83 10.98
CA LYS A 349 0.46 16.69 11.92
C LYS A 349 -0.15 15.40 11.37
N ILE A 350 -0.91 15.49 10.27
CA ILE A 350 -1.60 14.34 9.69
C ILE A 350 -0.59 13.36 9.12
N THR A 351 -0.72 12.10 9.50
CA THR A 351 0.15 11.00 9.08
C THR A 351 -0.58 10.01 8.17
N LYS A 352 0.16 9.04 7.61
CA LYS A 352 -0.38 7.97 6.74
C LYS A 352 -0.96 6.78 7.51
N ASP A 353 -1.20 6.95 8.80
CA ASP A 353 -1.57 5.87 9.70
C ASP A 353 -3.07 5.69 9.73
N THR A 354 -3.49 4.47 10.06
CA THR A 354 -4.89 4.14 10.32
C THR A 354 -5.15 4.27 11.81
N TYR A 355 -6.29 4.86 12.15
CA TYR A 355 -6.71 5.09 13.53
C TYR A 355 -7.89 4.19 13.86
N GLU A 356 -7.88 3.56 15.03
CA GLU A 356 -9.01 2.82 15.58
C GLU A 356 -9.53 3.53 16.83
N LEU A 357 -10.79 3.95 16.78
CA LEU A 357 -11.57 4.45 17.89
C LEU A 357 -12.34 3.28 18.51
N SER A 358 -12.10 3.01 19.79
CA SER A 358 -12.81 1.97 20.55
C SER A 358 -13.38 2.55 21.84
N LYS A 359 -14.58 2.13 22.21
CA LYS A 359 -15.23 2.59 23.44
C LYS A 359 -14.65 1.84 24.65
N THR A 360 -14.28 2.57 25.70
CA THR A 360 -13.75 2.00 26.96
C THR A 360 -14.78 1.97 28.07
N ASP A 361 -15.58 3.04 28.21
CA ASP A 361 -16.69 3.15 29.16
C ASP A 361 -17.83 3.97 28.54
N ASP A 362 -18.93 4.19 29.27
CA ASP A 362 -20.17 4.81 28.78
C ASP A 362 -19.99 6.04 27.88
N ASN A 363 -19.02 6.92 28.18
CA ASN A 363 -18.70 8.12 27.40
C ASN A 363 -17.22 8.25 27.01
N ARG A 364 -16.38 7.25 27.25
CA ARG A 364 -14.92 7.35 27.00
C ARG A 364 -14.50 6.44 25.86
N PHE A 365 -13.58 6.95 25.05
CA PHE A 365 -13.02 6.21 23.93
C PHE A 365 -11.50 6.28 23.97
N THR A 366 -10.87 5.29 23.37
CA THR A 366 -9.43 5.24 23.14
C THR A 366 -9.18 5.24 21.65
N ILE A 367 -8.21 6.03 21.21
CA ILE A 367 -7.74 6.06 19.84
C ILE A 367 -6.39 5.35 19.80
N LYS A 368 -6.33 4.29 19.00
CA LYS A 368 -5.11 3.56 18.66
C LYS A 368 -4.67 3.94 17.26
N ARG A 369 -3.36 4.01 17.06
CA ARG A 369 -2.77 4.34 15.77
C ARG A 369 -2.00 3.13 15.27
N TYR A 370 -2.08 2.86 13.97
CA TYR A 370 -1.43 1.75 13.29
C TYR A 370 -0.73 2.25 12.03
N ASP A 371 0.52 1.83 11.84
CA ASP A 371 1.26 2.13 10.62
C ASP A 371 0.71 1.33 9.40
N LEU A 372 1.34 1.53 8.25
CA LEU A 372 1.02 0.81 7.01
C LEU A 372 1.16 -0.72 7.11
N ASN A 373 1.92 -1.23 8.09
CA ASN A 373 2.11 -2.65 8.33
C ASN A 373 1.11 -3.20 9.38
N GLY A 374 0.17 -2.38 9.86
CA GLY A 374 -0.77 -2.76 10.91
C GLY A 374 -0.12 -2.90 12.29
N VAL A 375 1.08 -2.33 12.48
CA VAL A 375 1.75 -2.31 13.78
C VAL A 375 1.29 -1.09 14.56
N SER A 376 0.87 -1.30 15.81
CA SER A 376 0.45 -0.18 16.66
C SER A 376 1.61 0.76 16.93
N THR A 377 1.41 2.05 16.65
CA THR A 377 2.39 3.11 16.82
C THR A 377 1.96 4.09 17.92
N GLY A 378 2.88 4.39 18.84
CA GLY A 378 2.64 5.39 19.88
C GLY A 378 1.71 4.95 21.03
N PRO A 379 1.49 5.83 22.02
CA PRO A 379 0.58 5.57 23.12
C PRO A 379 -0.88 5.72 22.69
N GLU A 380 -1.79 5.02 23.38
CA GLU A 380 -3.24 5.20 23.22
C GLU A 380 -3.63 6.63 23.64
N VAL A 381 -4.43 7.30 22.81
CA VAL A 381 -4.95 8.65 23.11
C VAL A 381 -6.35 8.51 23.69
N LEU A 382 -6.58 9.13 24.86
CA LEU A 382 -7.90 9.13 25.50
C LEU A 382 -8.78 10.23 24.90
N TYR A 383 -9.95 9.85 24.42
CA TYR A 383 -11.01 10.74 23.99
C TYR A 383 -12.14 10.72 25.03
N ASP A 384 -12.28 11.82 25.78
CA ASP A 384 -13.35 11.98 26.77
C ASP A 384 -14.11 13.29 26.50
N PRO A 385 -15.22 13.22 25.74
CA PRO A 385 -16.07 14.38 25.44
C PRO A 385 -16.58 15.11 26.69
N SER A 386 -16.65 14.44 27.84
CA SER A 386 -17.17 15.02 29.09
C SER A 386 -16.18 15.99 29.73
N ASN A 387 -14.88 15.83 29.44
CA ASN A 387 -13.78 16.61 29.99
C ASN A 387 -13.12 17.52 28.95
N MET A 388 -13.61 17.52 27.71
CA MET A 388 -13.07 18.30 26.61
C MET A 388 -14.07 19.37 26.16
N THR A 389 -13.57 20.47 25.57
CA THR A 389 -14.42 21.57 25.13
C THR A 389 -14.76 21.41 23.65
N PRO A 390 -16.01 21.11 23.28
CA PRO A 390 -16.40 21.03 21.88
C PRO A 390 -16.46 22.42 21.25
N ASN A 391 -16.15 22.49 19.96
CA ASN A 391 -16.41 23.67 19.15
C ASN A 391 -17.92 23.81 18.84
N ARG A 392 -18.30 24.90 18.16
CA ARG A 392 -19.71 25.22 17.85
C ARG A 392 -20.44 24.10 17.11
N ASP A 393 -19.74 23.31 16.30
CA ASP A 393 -20.31 22.24 15.48
C ASP A 393 -20.32 20.88 16.20
N GLY A 394 -19.91 20.86 17.47
CA GLY A 394 -19.88 19.69 18.34
C GLY A 394 -18.62 18.83 18.23
N TYR A 395 -17.60 19.28 17.50
CA TYR A 395 -16.34 18.53 17.40
C TYR A 395 -15.39 18.88 18.53
N VAL A 396 -14.65 17.89 18.99
CA VAL A 396 -13.62 18.02 20.01
C VAL A 396 -12.25 17.84 19.37
N LYS A 397 -11.35 18.80 19.60
CA LYS A 397 -9.98 18.78 19.08
C LYS A 397 -9.09 17.81 19.86
N ILE A 398 -8.27 17.05 19.14
CA ILE A 398 -7.23 16.15 19.65
C ILE A 398 -5.88 16.67 19.18
N ASP A 399 -5.26 17.51 20.02
CA ASP A 399 -4.06 18.27 19.66
C ASP A 399 -2.87 17.38 19.27
N GLU A 400 -2.76 16.19 19.87
CA GLU A 400 -1.71 15.21 19.58
C GLU A 400 -1.81 14.63 18.17
N LEU A 401 -3.03 14.59 17.60
CA LEU A 401 -3.30 13.96 16.31
C LEU A 401 -3.58 14.97 15.19
N GLY A 402 -3.87 16.23 15.54
CA GLY A 402 -4.31 17.24 14.57
C GLY A 402 -5.70 16.96 14.01
N LEU A 403 -6.53 16.19 14.73
CA LEU A 403 -7.86 15.77 14.30
C LEU A 403 -8.93 16.33 15.24
N GLU A 404 -10.11 16.60 14.71
CA GLU A 404 -11.31 16.85 15.51
C GLU A 404 -12.31 15.71 15.32
N ILE A 405 -12.89 15.25 16.42
CA ILE A 405 -13.83 14.12 16.43
C ILE A 405 -15.13 14.55 17.09
N ARG A 406 -16.25 14.20 16.47
CA ARG A 406 -17.59 14.36 17.00
C ARG A 406 -18.26 13.01 17.16
N VAL A 407 -18.83 12.77 18.33
CA VAL A 407 -19.68 11.61 18.64
C VAL A 407 -21.03 12.10 19.15
N THR A 408 -22.13 11.84 18.43
CA THR A 408 -23.46 12.41 18.74
C THR A 408 -24.33 11.51 19.62
N GLU A 409 -24.38 10.20 19.39
CA GLU A 409 -25.21 9.25 20.16
C GLU A 409 -24.33 8.20 20.86
N SER A 410 -23.43 8.65 21.74
CA SER A 410 -22.46 7.75 22.40
C SER A 410 -23.07 6.55 23.16
N ASN A 411 -24.36 6.61 23.53
CA ASN A 411 -25.10 5.54 24.19
C ASN A 411 -25.55 4.40 23.26
N THR A 412 -25.60 4.61 21.94
CA THR A 412 -25.88 3.55 20.94
C THR A 412 -24.64 2.71 20.66
N ILE A 413 -23.46 3.26 20.95
CA ILE A 413 -22.17 2.60 20.77
C ILE A 413 -21.90 1.66 21.94
N ASN A 414 -21.65 0.38 21.63
CA ASN A 414 -21.30 -0.66 22.59
C ASN A 414 -19.78 -0.71 22.82
N ALA A 415 -19.35 -1.36 23.90
CA ALA A 415 -17.93 -1.48 24.25
C ALA A 415 -17.10 -2.36 23.28
N ASP A 416 -17.75 -3.23 22.51
CA ASP A 416 -17.15 -4.09 21.49
C ASP A 416 -17.10 -3.46 20.09
N ASP A 417 -17.74 -2.31 19.90
CA ASP A 417 -17.71 -1.58 18.65
C ASP A 417 -16.32 -0.94 18.44
N VAL A 418 -15.80 -1.12 17.23
CA VAL A 418 -14.52 -0.52 16.80
C VAL A 418 -14.76 0.20 15.50
N PHE A 419 -14.32 1.46 15.44
CA PHE A 419 -14.42 2.30 14.26
C PHE A 419 -13.02 2.66 13.80
N SER A 420 -12.73 2.45 12.53
CA SER A 420 -11.44 2.74 11.94
C SER A 420 -11.56 3.84 10.90
N PHE A 421 -10.54 4.68 10.79
CA PHE A 421 -10.49 5.72 9.78
C PHE A 421 -9.04 6.03 9.41
N THR A 422 -8.84 6.42 8.17
CA THR A 422 -7.53 6.82 7.64
C THR A 422 -7.70 8.20 7.00
N PRO A 423 -7.29 9.30 7.64
CA PRO A 423 -7.54 10.65 7.14
C PRO A 423 -7.04 10.90 5.71
N THR A 424 -5.92 10.27 5.35
CA THR A 424 -5.26 10.43 4.05
C THR A 424 -5.86 9.56 2.94
N GLU A 425 -6.70 8.58 3.26
CA GLU A 425 -7.30 7.67 2.27
C GLU A 425 -8.23 8.43 1.33
N ASP A 426 -8.07 8.24 0.02
CA ASP A 426 -8.84 8.90 -1.04
C ASP A 426 -8.86 10.45 -0.97
N ALA A 427 -8.08 11.10 -0.09
CA ALA A 427 -8.14 12.54 0.10
C ALA A 427 -7.69 13.30 -1.16
N ALA A 428 -6.71 12.75 -1.90
CA ALA A 428 -6.20 13.36 -3.13
C ALA A 428 -7.21 13.30 -4.30
N VAL A 429 -7.93 12.18 -4.48
CA VAL A 429 -8.98 12.08 -5.51
C VAL A 429 -10.17 12.99 -5.18
N ASN A 430 -10.45 13.21 -3.90
CA ASN A 430 -11.52 14.07 -3.42
C ASN A 430 -11.12 15.54 -3.21
N LEU A 431 -9.89 15.93 -3.54
CA LEU A 431 -9.44 17.32 -3.45
C LEU A 431 -10.23 18.20 -4.43
N GLN A 432 -10.76 19.34 -4.02
CA GLN A 432 -11.54 20.25 -4.86
C GLN A 432 -11.08 21.69 -4.69
N LEU A 433 -11.27 22.49 -5.73
CA LEU A 433 -11.08 23.94 -5.69
C LEU A 433 -12.43 24.58 -5.37
N GLU A 434 -12.57 25.07 -4.14
CA GLU A 434 -13.79 25.74 -3.65
C GLU A 434 -13.83 27.21 -4.08
N ALA A 435 -12.65 27.83 -4.26
CA ALA A 435 -12.55 29.15 -4.86
C ALA A 435 -13.21 29.15 -6.24
N LYS A 436 -14.16 30.06 -6.46
CA LYS A 436 -14.93 30.20 -7.69
C LYS A 436 -14.16 30.95 -8.76
N ASN A 437 -13.32 31.90 -8.35
CA ASN A 437 -12.49 32.71 -9.24
C ASN A 437 -11.28 33.29 -8.49
N GLY A 438 -10.50 34.13 -9.18
CA GLY A 438 -9.35 34.81 -8.59
C GLY A 438 -9.66 35.77 -7.44
N ASP A 439 -10.89 36.27 -7.32
CA ASP A 439 -11.27 37.26 -6.31
C ASP A 439 -11.36 36.66 -4.90
N ASP A 440 -11.52 35.34 -4.79
CA ASP A 440 -11.56 34.61 -3.50
C ASP A 440 -10.17 34.48 -2.84
N PHE A 441 -9.09 34.84 -3.56
CA PHE A 441 -7.75 34.92 -2.98
C PHE A 441 -7.65 36.16 -2.10
N ALA A 442 -7.46 35.92 -0.81
CA ALA A 442 -7.39 36.94 0.20
C ALA A 442 -5.97 37.48 0.33
N LEU A 443 -5.55 38.35 -0.60
CA LEU A 443 -4.16 38.81 -0.70
C LEU A 443 -3.84 39.95 0.28
N SER A 444 -4.84 40.73 0.67
CA SER A 444 -4.65 41.93 1.49
C SER A 444 -4.71 41.63 2.99
N ALA A 445 -4.05 42.45 3.80
CA ALA A 445 -4.19 42.43 5.25
C ALA A 445 -5.66 42.69 5.67
N PRO A 446 -6.09 42.24 6.87
CA PRO A 446 -7.39 42.56 7.45
C PRO A 446 -7.41 43.88 8.23
N VAL A 447 -6.23 44.44 8.52
CA VAL A 447 -6.08 45.65 9.31
C VAL A 447 -4.95 46.51 8.75
N GLY A 448 -5.14 47.82 8.80
CA GLY A 448 -4.19 48.84 8.39
C GLY A 448 -3.73 49.64 9.59
N VAL A 449 -2.56 50.23 9.45
CA VAL A 449 -1.96 51.08 10.48
C VAL A 449 -1.59 52.42 9.89
N SER A 450 -1.82 53.50 10.63
CA SER A 450 -1.54 54.85 10.17
C SER A 450 -0.89 55.71 11.25
N THR A 451 -0.02 56.61 10.79
CA THR A 451 0.70 57.55 11.64
C THR A 451 -0.13 58.82 11.81
N HIS A 452 -0.35 59.26 13.06
CA HIS A 452 -1.02 60.53 13.30
C HIS A 452 -0.17 61.70 12.78
N SER A 453 -0.80 62.73 12.22
CA SER A 453 -0.10 63.91 11.67
C SER A 453 0.67 64.71 12.71
N ASP A 454 0.33 64.51 13.98
CA ASP A 454 0.91 65.22 15.12
C ASP A 454 2.14 64.49 15.69
N ASN A 455 2.51 63.32 15.15
CA ASN A 455 3.69 62.58 15.58
C ASN A 455 4.96 63.40 15.35
N LEU A 456 5.85 63.36 16.34
CA LEU A 456 7.09 64.12 16.40
C LEU A 456 8.30 63.30 15.91
N SER A 457 8.16 61.98 15.81
CA SER A 457 9.17 61.09 15.23
C SER A 457 8.86 60.75 13.77
N GLU A 458 9.86 60.18 13.09
CA GLU A 458 9.74 59.60 11.75
C GLU A 458 9.38 58.10 11.81
N ALA A 459 8.97 57.62 12.98
CA ALA A 459 8.66 56.22 13.18
C ALA A 459 7.39 55.84 12.42
N LYS A 460 7.41 54.69 11.76
CA LYS A 460 6.27 54.14 11.02
C LYS A 460 5.85 52.84 11.64
N MET A 461 4.56 52.70 11.88
CA MET A 461 3.97 51.45 12.30
C MET A 461 3.72 50.56 11.08
N THR A 462 3.94 49.26 11.23
CA THR A 462 3.62 48.24 10.24
C THR A 462 2.91 47.08 10.94
N LEU A 463 1.96 46.45 10.25
CA LEU A 463 1.42 45.16 10.67
C LEU A 463 2.55 44.13 10.62
N SER A 464 2.87 43.49 11.75
CA SER A 464 3.91 42.44 11.80
C SER A 464 3.33 41.05 11.57
N SER A 465 2.14 40.76 12.10
CA SER A 465 1.52 39.45 11.93
C SER A 465 0.00 39.49 12.02
N VAL A 466 -0.64 38.47 11.43
CA VAL A 466 -2.05 38.15 11.64
C VAL A 466 -2.12 36.67 11.99
N THR A 467 -2.66 36.38 13.17
CA THR A 467 -2.74 35.03 13.74
C THR A 467 -4.17 34.50 13.74
N ASN A 468 -5.17 35.36 13.90
CA ASN A 468 -6.57 34.97 14.00
C ASN A 468 -7.52 36.09 13.55
N THR A 469 -8.51 35.76 12.73
CA THR A 469 -9.56 36.66 12.23
C THR A 469 -10.97 36.21 12.61
N GLN A 470 -11.09 35.12 13.39
CA GLN A 470 -12.37 34.53 13.75
C GLN A 470 -13.13 35.39 14.76
N PRO A 471 -14.41 35.72 14.53
CA PRO A 471 -15.12 36.67 15.39
C PRO A 471 -15.28 36.26 16.85
N ASP A 472 -15.35 34.96 17.11
CA ASP A 472 -15.60 34.44 18.45
C ASP A 472 -14.32 34.35 19.31
N SER A 473 -13.15 34.54 18.69
CA SER A 473 -11.84 34.33 19.34
C SER A 473 -10.77 35.38 18.98
N SER A 474 -11.14 36.46 18.31
CA SER A 474 -10.23 37.55 17.93
C SER A 474 -10.86 38.94 18.15
N ALA A 475 -10.13 40.00 17.77
CA ALA A 475 -10.65 41.37 17.80
C ALA A 475 -11.57 41.73 16.62
N PHE A 476 -11.71 40.86 15.64
CA PHE A 476 -12.51 41.13 14.44
C PHE A 476 -13.97 40.75 14.65
N ALA A 477 -14.89 41.55 14.13
CA ALA A 477 -16.30 41.21 14.06
C ALA A 477 -16.63 40.52 12.72
N ALA A 478 -17.76 39.83 12.66
CA ALA A 478 -18.18 39.06 11.47
C ALA A 478 -18.37 39.92 10.19
N ASN A 479 -18.52 41.23 10.34
CA ASN A 479 -18.61 42.19 9.25
C ASN A 479 -17.24 42.73 8.78
N GLY A 480 -16.13 42.23 9.32
CA GLY A 480 -14.78 42.65 8.95
C GLY A 480 -14.25 43.87 9.71
N THR A 481 -14.99 44.45 10.64
CA THR A 481 -14.53 45.59 11.46
C THR A 481 -13.90 45.14 12.77
N LEU A 482 -13.09 45.98 13.42
CA LEU A 482 -12.64 45.71 14.79
C LEU A 482 -13.79 45.93 15.80
N TYR A 483 -13.85 45.10 16.84
CA TYR A 483 -14.75 45.35 17.97
C TYR A 483 -14.35 46.62 18.73
N PRO A 484 -15.29 47.44 19.26
CA PRO A 484 -14.94 48.70 19.91
C PRO A 484 -13.96 48.60 21.09
N ASN A 485 -13.91 47.44 21.76
CA ASN A 485 -13.01 47.15 22.88
C ASN A 485 -11.68 46.50 22.44
N ALA A 486 -11.43 46.35 21.13
CA ALA A 486 -10.17 45.88 20.59
C ALA A 486 -9.12 47.00 20.52
N PRO A 487 -7.83 46.67 20.34
CA PRO A 487 -6.79 47.64 20.06
C PRO A 487 -7.10 48.51 18.83
N HIS A 488 -7.18 49.83 19.02
CA HIS A 488 -7.41 50.84 17.97
C HIS A 488 -6.28 51.87 17.89
N SER A 489 -5.50 52.07 18.94
CA SER A 489 -4.29 52.91 18.84
C SER A 489 -3.19 52.49 19.81
N VAL A 490 -1.96 52.84 19.47
CA VAL A 490 -0.79 52.74 20.34
C VAL A 490 -0.23 54.14 20.56
N TYR A 491 -0.24 54.59 21.81
CA TYR A 491 0.22 55.92 22.23
C TYR A 491 1.49 55.81 23.08
N PHE A 492 2.56 56.48 22.67
CA PHE A 492 3.83 56.48 23.38
C PHE A 492 3.88 57.56 24.46
N THR A 493 3.94 57.11 25.73
CA THR A 493 4.08 57.98 26.90
C THR A 493 5.53 58.38 27.16
N SER A 494 6.48 57.64 26.58
CA SER A 494 7.91 57.96 26.49
C SER A 494 8.55 57.11 25.38
N PRO A 495 9.83 57.30 25.02
CA PRO A 495 10.51 56.41 24.09
C PRO A 495 10.54 54.93 24.52
N ASP A 496 10.47 54.65 25.82
CA ASP A 496 10.55 53.31 26.42
C ASP A 496 9.24 52.84 27.08
N SER A 497 8.11 53.54 26.83
CA SER A 497 6.79 53.16 27.34
C SER A 497 5.64 53.57 26.42
N PHE A 498 4.62 52.70 26.32
CA PHE A 498 3.41 52.97 25.56
C PHE A 498 2.15 52.44 26.26
N VAL A 499 1.00 52.90 25.79
CA VAL A 499 -0.32 52.39 26.13
C VAL A 499 -1.06 51.98 24.86
N VAL A 500 -1.78 50.88 24.93
CA VAL A 500 -2.69 50.43 23.86
C VAL A 500 -4.09 50.90 24.23
N ARG A 501 -4.81 51.53 23.31
CA ARG A 501 -6.16 52.07 23.55
C ARG A 501 -7.22 51.43 22.66
N ASP A 502 -8.44 51.44 23.17
CA ASP A 502 -9.63 51.02 22.43
C ASP A 502 -10.23 52.15 21.58
N ALA A 503 -11.35 51.88 20.88
CA ALA A 503 -11.99 52.86 19.99
C ALA A 503 -12.51 54.12 20.73
N SER A 504 -12.73 54.03 22.05
CA SER A 504 -13.17 55.14 22.89
C SER A 504 -12.01 55.94 23.50
N GLY A 505 -10.77 55.48 23.28
CA GLY A 505 -9.56 56.05 23.86
C GLY A 505 -9.26 55.55 25.28
N ALA A 506 -9.92 54.47 25.73
CA ALA A 506 -9.63 53.87 27.03
C ALA A 506 -8.38 52.97 26.95
N ASP A 507 -7.50 53.06 27.94
CA ASP A 507 -6.27 52.25 27.99
C ASP A 507 -6.62 50.76 28.28
N LEU A 508 -6.28 49.89 27.34
CA LEU A 508 -6.42 48.42 27.44
C LEU A 508 -5.23 47.79 28.18
N ALA A 509 -4.03 48.31 27.93
CA ALA A 509 -2.79 47.85 28.53
C ALA A 509 -1.72 48.95 28.54
N SER A 510 -0.76 48.86 29.46
CA SER A 510 0.40 49.75 29.55
C SER A 510 1.68 48.94 29.67
N VAL A 511 2.67 49.28 28.87
CA VAL A 511 3.96 48.60 28.80
C VAL A 511 5.08 49.59 29.09
N ASN A 512 6.04 49.18 29.91
CA ASN A 512 7.21 49.96 30.31
C ASN A 512 8.49 49.16 30.05
N ASN A 513 9.63 49.85 29.96
CA ASN A 513 10.94 49.25 29.65
C ASN A 513 10.96 48.57 28.28
N VAL A 514 10.40 49.25 27.28
CA VAL A 514 10.38 48.80 25.89
C VAL A 514 11.75 49.07 25.28
N PHE A 515 12.49 48.01 24.94
CA PHE A 515 13.81 48.09 24.31
C PHE A 515 13.79 47.70 22.83
N GLU A 516 12.74 46.99 22.42
CA GLU A 516 12.52 46.53 21.05
C GLU A 516 11.11 46.95 20.64
N TYR A 517 10.97 47.44 19.41
CA TYR A 517 9.68 47.92 18.89
C TYR A 517 9.00 46.92 17.97
N SER A 518 9.33 45.63 18.10
CA SER A 518 8.64 44.52 17.45
C SER A 518 7.53 43.98 18.33
N ASP A 519 6.43 43.58 17.71
CA ASP A 519 5.32 42.84 18.32
C ASP A 519 4.77 43.51 19.60
N LEU A 520 4.35 44.77 19.44
CA LEU A 520 3.91 45.63 20.53
C LEU A 520 2.66 45.11 21.24
N LEU A 521 1.75 44.42 20.54
CA LEU A 521 0.56 43.86 21.16
C LEU A 521 0.90 42.60 21.96
N GLU A 522 1.90 41.82 21.57
CA GLU A 522 2.42 40.71 22.36
C GLU A 522 3.06 41.22 23.65
N GLN A 523 3.88 42.27 23.57
CA GLN A 523 4.45 42.93 24.74
C GLN A 523 3.37 43.45 25.71
N ALA A 524 2.20 43.83 25.17
CA ALA A 524 1.04 44.27 25.94
C ALA A 524 0.16 43.12 26.47
N GLY A 525 0.44 41.86 26.09
CA GLY A 525 -0.39 40.70 26.42
C GLY A 525 -1.74 40.69 25.70
N LEU A 526 -1.85 41.38 24.56
CA LEU A 526 -3.08 41.55 23.78
C LEU A 526 -3.06 40.80 22.44
N ALA A 527 -1.90 40.40 21.92
CA ALA A 527 -1.76 39.80 20.58
C ALA A 527 -2.69 38.60 20.33
N GLU A 528 -2.78 37.65 21.27
CA GLU A 528 -3.61 36.45 21.11
C GLU A 528 -5.11 36.80 20.98
N LYS A 529 -5.60 37.70 21.83
CA LYS A 529 -7.00 38.17 21.79
C LYS A 529 -7.26 39.11 20.61
N ALA A 530 -6.26 39.87 20.19
CA ALA A 530 -6.36 40.74 19.03
C ALA A 530 -6.40 39.91 17.74
N GLY A 531 -5.59 38.86 17.67
CA GLY A 531 -5.41 38.06 16.46
C GLY A 531 -4.47 38.70 15.42
N PHE A 532 -3.75 39.75 15.80
CA PHE A 532 -2.74 40.42 14.98
C PHE A 532 -1.72 41.14 15.86
N ASP A 533 -0.59 41.54 15.29
CA ASP A 533 0.43 42.32 15.98
C ASP A 533 1.03 43.42 15.09
N VAL A 534 1.55 44.47 15.70
CA VAL A 534 2.12 45.65 15.04
C VAL A 534 3.52 45.93 15.56
N SER A 535 4.38 46.42 14.66
CA SER A 535 5.76 46.79 14.96
C SER A 535 6.05 48.21 14.49
N LEU A 536 7.14 48.79 15.00
CA LEU A 536 7.56 50.16 14.68
C LEU A 536 8.96 50.18 14.07
N SER A 537 9.15 50.99 13.03
CA SER A 537 10.39 51.04 12.26
C SER A 537 11.57 51.70 12.98
N SER A 538 11.32 52.58 13.96
CA SER A 538 12.35 53.35 14.66
C SER A 538 11.84 53.87 16.00
N SER A 539 12.72 54.50 16.78
CA SER A 539 12.39 55.00 18.12
C SER A 539 11.31 56.09 18.06
N PRO A 540 10.21 55.94 18.81
CA PRO A 540 9.17 56.96 18.93
C PRO A 540 9.60 58.07 19.90
N LYS A 541 8.82 59.14 19.94
CA LYS A 541 8.89 60.20 20.92
C LYS A 541 7.62 60.22 21.76
N ILE A 542 7.73 60.85 22.95
CA ILE A 542 6.56 61.12 23.78
C ILE A 542 5.50 61.88 22.99
N GLY A 543 4.26 61.39 23.06
CA GLY A 543 3.13 61.97 22.37
C GLY A 543 2.86 61.40 20.97
N ASP A 544 3.73 60.53 20.45
CA ASP A 544 3.45 59.84 19.19
C ASP A 544 2.29 58.85 19.35
N GLU A 545 1.36 58.85 18.41
CA GLU A 545 0.22 57.95 18.34
C GLU A 545 0.10 57.30 16.95
N PHE A 546 -0.23 56.01 16.96
CA PHE A 546 -0.44 55.23 15.75
C PHE A 546 -1.82 54.59 15.81
N SER A 547 -2.61 54.79 14.76
CA SER A 547 -3.96 54.27 14.65
C SER A 547 -3.95 52.90 13.98
N ILE A 548 -4.86 52.04 14.41
CA ILE A 548 -5.11 50.70 13.89
C ILE A 548 -6.58 50.70 13.43
N SER A 549 -6.83 50.43 12.15
CA SER A 549 -8.18 50.46 11.60
C SER A 549 -8.38 49.48 10.44
N THR A 550 -9.63 49.15 10.15
CA THR A 550 -10.01 48.35 8.97
C THR A 550 -10.42 49.23 7.78
N GLU A 551 -10.36 50.55 7.92
CA GLU A 551 -10.80 51.51 6.89
C GLU A 551 -9.67 51.90 5.93
N GLU A 552 -8.42 51.77 6.37
CA GLU A 552 -7.22 52.11 5.57
C GLU A 552 -6.65 50.93 4.78
N VAL A 553 -7.40 49.83 4.67
CA VAL A 553 -6.96 48.60 4.00
C VAL A 553 -7.56 48.56 2.60
N GLY A 554 -6.71 48.76 1.60
CA GLY A 554 -7.11 48.78 0.19
C GLY A 554 -6.83 47.46 -0.51
N PRO A 555 -7.53 47.16 -1.62
CA PRO A 555 -7.32 45.96 -2.44
C PRO A 555 -5.99 45.93 -3.18
N SER A 556 -5.11 46.91 -2.93
CA SER A 556 -3.74 46.98 -3.45
C SER A 556 -2.71 46.44 -2.46
N ASP A 557 -3.11 46.13 -1.23
CA ASP A 557 -2.22 45.51 -0.24
C ASP A 557 -1.99 44.02 -0.56
N ASN A 558 -0.78 43.56 -0.25
CA ASN A 558 -0.28 42.24 -0.61
C ASN A 558 0.30 41.44 0.57
N PHE A 559 0.00 41.88 1.80
CA PHE A 559 0.56 41.32 3.02
C PHE A 559 0.25 39.84 3.18
N ASN A 560 -1.03 39.45 3.04
CA ASN A 560 -1.42 38.05 3.24
C ASN A 560 -0.98 37.17 2.07
N GLY A 561 -0.91 37.72 0.86
CA GLY A 561 -0.40 36.96 -0.28
C GLY A 561 1.10 36.66 -0.18
N LEU A 562 1.91 37.49 0.48
CA LEU A 562 3.30 37.13 0.81
C LEU A 562 3.35 35.92 1.76
N ALA A 563 2.44 35.84 2.74
CA ALA A 563 2.35 34.71 3.65
C ALA A 563 1.85 33.43 2.92
N LEU A 564 0.90 33.56 1.99
CA LEU A 564 0.48 32.46 1.13
C LEU A 564 1.66 31.94 0.27
N LEU A 565 2.48 32.84 -0.30
CA LEU A 565 3.69 32.45 -1.05
C LEU A 565 4.71 31.71 -0.19
N GLY A 566 4.85 32.10 1.09
CA GLY A 566 5.72 31.43 2.05
C GLY A 566 5.43 29.94 2.21
N LEU A 567 4.19 29.51 1.99
CA LEU A 567 3.76 28.11 2.09
C LEU A 567 4.49 27.18 1.12
N GLN A 568 5.00 27.69 -0.02
CA GLN A 568 5.77 26.88 -0.97
C GLN A 568 7.01 26.25 -0.32
N SER A 569 7.62 26.98 0.62
CA SER A 569 8.85 26.57 1.32
C SER A 569 8.62 26.07 2.74
N ALA A 570 7.39 26.20 3.26
CA ALA A 570 7.03 25.80 4.61
C ALA A 570 7.08 24.27 4.78
N SER A 571 7.41 23.82 5.98
CA SER A 571 7.40 22.40 6.35
C SER A 571 5.96 21.92 6.61
N LEU A 572 5.21 21.68 5.54
CA LEU A 572 3.79 21.32 5.60
C LEU A 572 3.54 19.81 5.77
N VAL A 573 4.52 18.96 5.51
CA VAL A 573 4.36 17.50 5.62
C VAL A 573 5.09 17.01 6.86
N GLU A 574 4.32 16.51 7.83
CA GLU A 574 4.81 16.03 9.14
C GLU A 574 5.65 17.06 9.91
N GLY A 575 5.56 18.35 9.56
CA GLY A 575 6.38 19.42 10.13
C GLY A 575 7.85 19.44 9.69
N GLU A 576 8.26 18.54 8.78
CA GLU A 576 9.68 18.28 8.47
C GLU A 576 10.07 18.60 7.01
N ALA A 577 9.10 18.65 6.10
CA ALA A 577 9.37 18.86 4.68
C ALA A 577 8.31 19.72 3.99
N SER A 578 8.75 20.48 2.98
CA SER A 578 7.84 21.10 2.01
C SER A 578 7.17 20.03 1.15
N LEU A 579 6.04 20.39 0.54
CA LEU A 579 5.31 19.52 -0.40
C LEU A 579 6.22 19.05 -1.55
N THR A 580 7.02 19.96 -2.12
CA THR A 580 7.94 19.63 -3.22
C THR A 580 9.03 18.64 -2.79
N LYS A 581 9.62 18.82 -1.61
CA LYS A 581 10.64 17.90 -1.06
C LYS A 581 10.04 16.54 -0.71
N SER A 582 8.85 16.53 -0.12
CA SER A 582 8.15 15.29 0.24
C SER A 582 7.76 14.49 -1.01
N PHE A 583 7.23 15.16 -2.04
CA PHE A 583 6.92 14.52 -3.32
C PHE A 583 8.17 13.97 -4.03
N ALA A 584 9.28 14.72 -4.06
CA ALA A 584 10.55 14.20 -4.59
C ALA A 584 11.04 12.96 -3.83
N SER A 585 10.84 12.93 -2.51
CA SER A 585 11.18 11.77 -1.67
C SER A 585 10.28 10.57 -1.96
N PHE A 586 8.98 10.79 -2.22
CA PHE A 586 8.05 9.76 -2.66
C PHE A 586 8.50 9.11 -3.98
N ILE A 587 8.79 9.92 -5.01
CA ILE A 587 9.30 9.42 -6.31
C ILE A 587 10.62 8.67 -6.14
N SER A 588 11.55 9.22 -5.34
CA SER A 588 12.82 8.55 -5.07
C SER A 588 12.62 7.20 -4.38
N ASN A 589 11.68 7.07 -3.45
CA ASN A 589 11.38 5.82 -2.77
C ASN A 589 10.87 4.76 -3.76
N VAL A 590 9.92 5.14 -4.62
CA VAL A 590 9.39 4.28 -5.69
C VAL A 590 10.51 3.80 -6.60
N GLY A 591 11.35 4.71 -7.11
CA GLY A 591 12.46 4.35 -7.98
C GLY A 591 13.50 3.44 -7.31
N THR A 592 13.83 3.68 -6.03
CA THR A 592 14.74 2.80 -5.28
C THR A 592 14.15 1.41 -5.05
N LYS A 593 12.86 1.32 -4.72
CA LYS A 593 12.17 0.04 -4.51
C LYS A 593 12.06 -0.74 -5.82
N THR A 594 11.77 -0.07 -6.94
CA THR A 594 11.77 -0.69 -8.27
C THR A 594 13.12 -1.30 -8.61
N ALA A 595 14.22 -0.57 -8.38
CA ALA A 595 15.58 -1.06 -8.64
C ALA A 595 15.95 -2.25 -7.73
N GLU A 596 15.56 -2.21 -6.44
CA GLU A 596 15.74 -3.29 -5.49
C GLU A 596 15.04 -4.58 -5.95
N ILE A 597 13.73 -4.49 -6.22
CA ILE A 597 12.91 -5.63 -6.66
C ILE A 597 13.38 -6.18 -8.01
N ALA A 598 13.84 -5.31 -8.94
CA ALA A 598 14.43 -5.74 -10.20
C ALA A 598 15.71 -6.58 -10.02
N GLY A 599 16.57 -6.20 -9.06
CA GLY A 599 17.75 -6.99 -8.70
C GLY A 599 17.38 -8.37 -8.14
N HIS A 600 16.38 -8.44 -7.27
CA HIS A 600 15.87 -9.71 -6.73
C HIS A 600 15.27 -10.60 -7.81
N ALA A 601 14.47 -10.05 -8.73
CA ALA A 601 13.90 -10.80 -9.85
C ALA A 601 15.00 -11.43 -10.72
N ALA A 602 16.00 -10.65 -11.13
CA ALA A 602 17.11 -11.17 -11.95
C ALA A 602 17.92 -12.26 -11.23
N SER A 603 18.14 -12.12 -9.91
CA SER A 603 18.84 -13.14 -9.12
C SER A 603 18.03 -14.42 -9.00
N SER A 604 16.74 -14.31 -8.65
CA SER A 604 15.84 -15.45 -8.49
C SER A 604 15.62 -16.21 -9.80
N GLU A 605 15.61 -15.53 -10.95
CA GLU A 605 15.54 -16.15 -12.28
C GLU A 605 16.74 -17.08 -12.54
N VAL A 606 17.95 -16.63 -12.20
CA VAL A 606 19.17 -17.43 -12.37
C VAL A 606 19.12 -18.69 -11.49
N ILE A 607 18.65 -18.56 -10.25
CA ILE A 607 18.53 -19.68 -9.30
C ILE A 607 17.49 -20.69 -9.78
N MET A 608 16.30 -20.24 -10.17
CA MET A 608 15.25 -21.07 -10.74
C MET A 608 15.74 -21.85 -11.97
N ASN A 609 16.46 -21.19 -12.88
CA ASN A 609 17.02 -21.84 -14.05
C ASN A 609 18.08 -22.90 -13.69
N ASP A 610 18.93 -22.67 -12.69
CA ASP A 610 19.90 -23.68 -12.25
C ASP A 610 19.22 -24.90 -11.63
N SER A 611 18.21 -24.71 -10.78
CA SER A 611 17.48 -25.83 -10.18
C SER A 611 16.67 -26.62 -11.20
N ALA A 612 16.05 -25.95 -12.17
CA ALA A 612 15.38 -26.59 -13.31
C ALA A 612 16.36 -27.45 -14.12
N ASN A 613 17.53 -26.90 -14.47
CA ASN A 613 18.59 -27.64 -15.15
C ASN A 613 19.09 -28.83 -14.32
N ARG A 614 19.16 -28.70 -12.99
CA ARG A 614 19.53 -29.80 -12.08
C ARG A 614 18.50 -30.91 -12.07
N ARG A 615 17.21 -30.58 -12.08
CA ARG A 615 16.12 -31.54 -12.22
C ARG A 615 16.22 -32.29 -13.54
N ASP A 616 16.45 -31.58 -14.64
CA ASP A 616 16.48 -32.19 -15.97
C ASP A 616 17.67 -33.14 -16.14
N ARG A 617 18.83 -32.84 -15.56
CA ARG A 617 19.97 -33.78 -15.54
C ARG A 617 19.65 -35.12 -14.87
N LEU A 618 18.67 -35.17 -13.96
CA LEU A 618 18.31 -36.38 -13.22
C LEU A 618 17.09 -37.09 -13.85
N SER A 619 16.10 -36.31 -14.27
CA SER A 619 14.76 -36.81 -14.59
C SER A 619 14.38 -36.70 -16.07
N ALA A 620 15.08 -35.88 -16.86
CA ALA A 620 14.76 -35.74 -18.28
C ALA A 620 15.20 -36.96 -19.09
N VAL A 621 14.52 -37.18 -20.23
CA VAL A 621 14.85 -38.26 -21.15
C VAL A 621 15.98 -37.80 -22.08
N SER A 622 17.07 -38.57 -22.13
CA SER A 622 18.14 -38.39 -23.11
C SER A 622 17.99 -39.42 -24.23
N LEU A 623 17.76 -38.96 -25.47
CA LEU A 623 17.60 -39.82 -26.64
C LEU A 623 18.85 -40.68 -26.90
N ASP A 624 20.03 -40.14 -26.65
CA ASP A 624 21.29 -40.87 -26.82
C ASP A 624 21.41 -42.01 -25.80
N GLU A 625 21.08 -41.74 -24.53
CA GLU A 625 21.06 -42.79 -23.50
C GLU A 625 19.98 -43.84 -23.79
N GLU A 626 18.79 -43.41 -24.18
CA GLU A 626 17.70 -44.32 -24.53
C GLU A 626 18.05 -45.17 -25.76
N ALA A 627 18.72 -44.63 -26.76
CA ALA A 627 19.20 -45.40 -27.92
C ALA A 627 20.24 -46.46 -27.53
N VAL A 628 21.22 -46.10 -26.70
CA VAL A 628 22.23 -47.05 -26.19
C VAL A 628 21.57 -48.15 -25.35
N ASN A 629 20.65 -47.77 -24.46
CA ASN A 629 19.89 -48.71 -23.64
C ASN A 629 19.03 -49.64 -24.51
N LEU A 630 18.36 -49.12 -25.55
CA LEU A 630 17.55 -49.90 -26.47
C LEU A 630 18.38 -50.98 -27.17
N LEU A 631 19.55 -50.63 -27.70
CA LEU A 631 20.47 -51.57 -28.34
C LEU A 631 20.93 -52.66 -27.35
N LYS A 632 21.29 -52.26 -26.13
CA LYS A 632 21.69 -53.19 -25.06
C LYS A 632 20.58 -54.17 -24.70
N TYR A 633 19.33 -53.70 -24.60
CA TYR A 633 18.19 -54.54 -24.26
C TYR A 633 17.76 -55.43 -25.43
N GLN A 634 17.83 -54.96 -26.68
CA GLN A 634 17.62 -55.78 -27.88
C GLN A 634 18.65 -56.91 -27.99
N GLN A 635 19.92 -56.63 -27.72
CA GLN A 635 20.98 -57.66 -27.69
C GLN A 635 20.75 -58.67 -26.55
N SER A 636 20.32 -58.21 -25.37
CA SER A 636 19.99 -59.09 -24.24
C SER A 636 18.77 -59.97 -24.53
N TYR A 637 17.77 -59.43 -25.23
CA TYR A 637 16.58 -60.15 -25.68
C TYR A 637 16.95 -61.25 -26.68
N SER A 638 17.76 -60.94 -27.71
CA SER A 638 18.17 -61.92 -28.71
C SER A 638 19.04 -63.05 -28.11
N ALA A 639 19.95 -62.71 -27.19
CA ALA A 639 20.73 -63.71 -26.44
C ALA A 639 19.83 -64.63 -25.60
N SER A 640 18.83 -64.06 -24.91
CA SER A 640 17.87 -64.85 -24.12
C SER A 640 17.00 -65.76 -24.98
N ALA A 641 16.59 -65.30 -26.18
CA ALA A 641 15.86 -66.12 -27.16
C ALA A 641 16.67 -67.34 -27.62
N GLN A 642 17.98 -67.16 -27.85
CA GLN A 642 18.88 -68.26 -28.20
C GLN A 642 19.00 -69.28 -27.06
N VAL A 643 19.06 -68.83 -25.80
CA VAL A 643 19.07 -69.72 -24.63
C VAL A 643 17.79 -70.54 -24.53
N VAL A 644 16.62 -69.92 -24.74
CA VAL A 644 15.33 -70.64 -24.78
C VAL A 644 15.30 -71.67 -25.91
N THR A 645 15.83 -71.32 -27.08
CA THR A 645 15.90 -72.22 -28.24
C THR A 645 16.79 -73.42 -27.95
N ALA A 646 17.99 -73.20 -27.39
CA ALA A 646 18.91 -74.27 -26.99
C ALA A 646 18.30 -75.17 -25.89
N ALA A 647 17.58 -74.59 -24.92
CA ALA A 647 16.88 -75.35 -23.89
C ALA A 647 15.75 -76.22 -24.47
N ARG A 648 15.02 -75.71 -25.47
CA ARG A 648 13.99 -76.47 -26.19
C ARG A 648 14.60 -77.63 -26.99
N THR A 649 15.64 -77.36 -27.78
CA THR A 649 16.32 -78.40 -28.57
C THR A 649 16.91 -79.50 -27.68
N THR A 650 17.53 -79.14 -26.56
CA THR A 650 18.07 -80.15 -25.60
C THR A 650 16.96 -80.97 -24.95
N PHE A 651 15.82 -80.37 -24.62
CA PHE A 651 14.65 -81.09 -24.09
C PHE A 651 14.04 -82.03 -25.13
N GLU A 652 13.84 -81.59 -26.37
CA GLU A 652 13.35 -82.41 -27.48
C GLU A 652 14.31 -83.56 -27.80
N THR A 653 15.63 -83.32 -27.76
CA THR A 653 16.66 -84.37 -27.94
C THR A 653 16.59 -85.43 -26.83
N LEU A 654 16.43 -85.02 -25.56
CA LEU A 654 16.30 -85.95 -24.44
C LEU A 654 15.00 -86.77 -24.49
N LEU A 655 13.89 -86.16 -24.92
CA LEU A 655 12.63 -86.89 -25.15
C LEU A 655 12.71 -87.86 -26.32
N GLY A 656 13.44 -87.49 -27.38
CA GLY A 656 13.71 -88.34 -28.53
C GLY A 656 14.62 -89.54 -28.21
N ILE A 657 15.46 -89.45 -27.17
CA ILE A 657 16.30 -90.55 -26.66
C ILE A 657 15.52 -91.49 -25.73
N MET A 658 14.43 -91.03 -25.10
CA MET A 658 13.57 -91.84 -24.22
C MET A 658 12.36 -92.50 -24.91
N ARG A 659 12.20 -92.28 -26.22
CA ARG A 659 11.32 -93.08 -27.08
C ARG A 659 12.14 -94.16 -27.76
#